data_AF-A0A812RLY4-F1
#
_entry.id   AF-A0A812RLY4-F1
#
_cell.length_a   1.000
_cell.length_b   1.000
_cell.length_c   1.000
_cell.angle_alpha   90.00
_cell.angle_beta   90.00
_cell.angle_gamma   90.00
#
_symmetry.space_group_name_H-M   'P 1'
#
loop_
_entity.id
_entity.type
_entity.pdbx_description
1 polymer ?
#
loop_
_entity_poly.entity_id
_entity_poly.type
_entity_poly.pdbx_seq_one_letter_code
_entity_poly.pdbx_strand_id
1 'polypeptide(L)'
;MLRSHGIPTETWGKHGAKAVDQLFWELFCQRGSILTGLGTKQLKRVTRLLKIRLLADIDGADHVVVSRLQLMHDGQQIQRQQLPLRRLRWKLPSDNALLQSCESTLYDEEHKYVESWRSCWMSVLNDRFGIPALQGQLQEVGSGYTFHTEDNVQSAGYPGLNTMYCVHEVTLRVISPDQKLACIGLPLGQEFATADTHFDLDRFQSREEIPIGSQMNVWSWTPVKDFDKAAGLQGVTGGPAGDGPKKPDTALQRLERELALLKRVPIHTSISKAASINEAAAPKNQNMKRGAPNAHLRRILAGKRTDWRTVRKMANRLLDRDYTLAQFNTDLAAFPELSLYLRDGVVGTGSGRTTDDEYQRTVCAFFAIYWLTRLDLEGRQGFSFGTDEDWKVLEAASVQDGQVAMQSSSAPPEMQQRLYNKERRLAFLNNAQWGFFRRLMVDAGLIDQVGNGRDSFKVNETRMVSLLALTAFHDIMKMEKLLPTVQSPHDGYHGYEAGDVIGDHDHALCYIMDHYPDLLPSFRELGSSERQSIQFTQCNLCFNHGWLVQAEAPPGAIFTKFREAITADRRLHAGAPDVALYFVHWLTDLAGAEPSPLGGCEKFVIKFPLHVLNSFLQSFKFIEGIASQTETQVMEKYLKYRWSDHVPSLGEPPRGPHGLAAMRLLCMAQAHGRTVVEAFNQELPDEDKEVLSVEMARTGCAGQSFSPELVPMQVLSRPAGPAFLIYYGPAFLQAVGSDSVVLRLRILTEIYRCARELWPESQAAVATSVHVRIDAIKGLGVDDISEALVKGELWLVTKHNESEAFVEKASHRKLNKFVRNGQKFQILDLGFLRESH
;
A
#
# COMPACT_ATOMS: atom_id res chain seq x y z
N MET A 1 -26.25 18.09 -38.75
CA MET A 1 -27.04 16.86 -38.54
C MET A 1 -27.42 16.67 -37.06
N LEU A 2 -26.50 16.48 -36.12
CA LEU A 2 -26.87 16.31 -34.69
C LEU A 2 -27.69 17.51 -34.14
N ARG A 3 -27.22 18.74 -34.39
CA ARG A 3 -27.93 19.97 -33.99
C ARG A 3 -29.33 20.11 -34.61
N SER A 4 -29.54 19.65 -35.84
CA SER A 4 -30.87 19.72 -36.48
C SER A 4 -31.87 18.73 -35.89
N HIS A 5 -31.39 17.76 -35.09
CA HIS A 5 -32.22 16.85 -34.30
C HIS A 5 -32.26 17.24 -32.82
N GLY A 6 -31.85 18.47 -32.47
CA GLY A 6 -31.93 18.99 -31.11
C GLY A 6 -30.90 18.44 -30.12
N ILE A 7 -29.84 17.79 -30.59
CA ILE A 7 -28.79 17.21 -29.73
C ILE A 7 -27.76 18.30 -29.38
N PRO A 8 -27.56 18.64 -28.10
CA PRO A 8 -26.64 19.69 -27.68
C PRO A 8 -25.20 19.18 -27.65
N THR A 9 -24.42 19.46 -28.70
CA THR A 9 -23.01 19.04 -28.79
C THR A 9 -22.03 19.97 -28.07
N GLU A 10 -22.49 21.07 -27.47
CA GLU A 10 -21.65 22.08 -26.78
C GLU A 10 -20.96 21.52 -25.52
N THR A 11 -21.54 20.47 -24.92
CA THR A 11 -21.05 19.79 -23.72
C THR A 11 -20.16 18.59 -24.03
N TRP A 12 -20.08 18.18 -25.30
CA TRP A 12 -19.28 17.05 -25.75
C TRP A 12 -17.79 17.41 -25.71
N GLY A 13 -16.93 16.47 -25.28
CA GLY A 13 -15.49 16.70 -25.06
C GLY A 13 -15.16 17.34 -23.71
N LYS A 14 -16.14 17.51 -22.80
CA LYS A 14 -15.96 18.08 -21.46
C LYS A 14 -16.47 17.10 -20.40
N HIS A 15 -15.86 17.13 -19.21
CA HIS A 15 -16.31 16.37 -18.03
C HIS A 15 -16.56 14.87 -18.29
N GLY A 16 -15.69 14.23 -19.08
CA GLY A 16 -15.80 12.80 -19.44
C GLY A 16 -16.77 12.48 -20.57
N ALA A 17 -17.50 13.47 -21.12
CA ALA A 17 -18.27 13.29 -22.35
C ALA A 17 -17.33 13.24 -23.57
N LYS A 18 -17.67 12.39 -24.54
CA LYS A 18 -16.92 12.20 -25.78
C LYS A 18 -17.12 13.36 -26.74
N ALA A 19 -16.11 13.68 -27.54
CA ALA A 19 -16.17 14.73 -28.55
C ALA A 19 -16.91 14.27 -29.82
N VAL A 20 -17.29 15.23 -30.67
CA VAL A 20 -17.93 14.94 -31.97
C VAL A 20 -17.01 14.10 -32.87
N ASP A 21 -15.71 14.37 -32.85
CA ASP A 21 -14.71 13.63 -33.65
C ASP A 21 -14.62 12.17 -33.22
N GLN A 22 -14.84 11.87 -31.93
CA GLN A 22 -14.90 10.50 -31.44
C GLN A 22 -16.16 9.77 -31.94
N LEU A 23 -17.30 10.46 -32.07
CA LEU A 23 -18.48 9.88 -32.71
C LEU A 23 -18.24 9.63 -34.19
N PHE A 24 -17.64 10.59 -34.91
CA PHE A 24 -17.30 10.42 -36.32
C PHE A 24 -16.39 9.21 -36.53
N TRP A 25 -15.32 9.12 -35.74
CA TRP A 25 -14.38 8.00 -35.79
C TRP A 25 -15.07 6.67 -35.50
N GLU A 26 -15.99 6.63 -34.54
CA GLU A 26 -16.75 5.44 -34.20
C GLU A 26 -17.69 4.98 -35.34
N LEU A 27 -18.37 5.93 -36.00
CA LEU A 27 -19.32 5.67 -37.07
C LEU A 27 -18.65 5.30 -38.39
N PHE A 28 -17.62 6.03 -38.80
CA PHE A 28 -17.07 5.95 -40.15
C PHE A 28 -15.71 5.24 -40.21
N CYS A 29 -14.86 5.38 -39.18
CA CYS A 29 -13.53 4.75 -39.16
C CYS A 29 -13.59 3.35 -38.55
N GLN A 30 -14.10 3.22 -37.32
CA GLN A 30 -14.28 1.91 -36.68
C GLN A 30 -15.45 1.13 -37.24
N ARG A 31 -16.46 1.84 -37.77
CA ARG A 31 -17.77 1.29 -38.14
C ARG A 31 -18.40 0.49 -37.00
N GLY A 32 -18.15 0.89 -35.75
CA GLY A 32 -18.64 0.20 -34.55
C GLY A 32 -20.06 0.60 -34.15
N SER A 33 -20.63 1.61 -34.82
CA SER A 33 -21.98 2.09 -34.58
C SER A 33 -22.54 2.68 -35.88
N ILE A 34 -23.86 2.87 -35.91
CA ILE A 34 -24.58 3.59 -36.96
C ILE A 34 -25.50 4.63 -36.33
N LEU A 35 -25.96 5.60 -37.13
CA LEU A 35 -27.06 6.48 -36.76
C LEU A 35 -28.28 6.14 -37.59
N THR A 36 -29.45 6.10 -36.97
CA THR A 36 -30.73 5.84 -37.62
C THR A 36 -31.77 6.89 -37.23
N GLY A 37 -32.86 6.95 -38.01
CA GLY A 37 -33.94 7.92 -37.83
C GLY A 37 -33.64 9.29 -38.44
N LEU A 38 -32.77 9.36 -39.47
CA LEU A 38 -32.51 10.60 -40.18
C LEU A 38 -33.80 11.18 -40.77
N GLY A 39 -34.11 12.44 -40.44
CA GLY A 39 -35.33 13.10 -40.91
C GLY A 39 -36.56 12.84 -40.02
N THR A 40 -36.40 12.03 -38.98
CA THR A 40 -37.40 11.89 -37.89
C THR A 40 -37.03 12.79 -36.71
N LYS A 41 -37.92 12.94 -35.73
CA LYS A 41 -37.60 13.63 -34.47
C LYS A 41 -36.72 12.80 -33.52
N GLN A 42 -36.40 11.55 -33.86
CA GLN A 42 -35.74 10.61 -32.95
C GLN A 42 -34.47 10.04 -33.60
N LEU A 43 -33.42 10.86 -33.68
CA LEU A 43 -32.10 10.38 -34.07
C LEU A 43 -31.57 9.44 -32.99
N LYS A 44 -31.15 8.24 -33.40
CA LYS A 44 -30.70 7.18 -32.48
C LYS A 44 -29.37 6.62 -32.94
N ARG A 45 -28.47 6.39 -32.00
CA ARG A 45 -27.21 5.66 -32.22
C ARG A 45 -27.42 4.18 -31.95
N VAL A 46 -27.07 3.30 -32.89
CA VAL A 46 -27.16 1.85 -32.69
C VAL A 46 -25.76 1.28 -32.62
N THR A 47 -25.46 0.58 -31.53
CA THR A 47 -24.16 -0.07 -31.31
C THR A 47 -24.39 -1.52 -30.96
N ARG A 48 -23.64 -2.42 -31.61
CA ARG A 48 -23.63 -3.83 -31.28
C ARG A 48 -22.35 -4.16 -30.53
N LEU A 49 -22.48 -4.76 -29.35
CA LEU A 49 -21.38 -5.04 -28.45
C LEU A 49 -21.20 -6.55 -28.32
N LEU A 50 -19.95 -6.98 -28.29
CA LEU A 50 -19.55 -8.32 -27.87
C LEU A 50 -18.81 -8.18 -26.54
N LYS A 51 -19.43 -8.69 -25.46
CA LYS A 51 -18.84 -8.85 -24.14
C LYS A 51 -18.34 -10.28 -24.00
N ILE A 52 -17.09 -10.45 -23.59
CA ILE A 52 -16.49 -11.77 -23.39
C ILE A 52 -16.22 -11.96 -21.91
N ARG A 53 -16.92 -12.90 -21.31
CA ARG A 53 -16.69 -13.37 -19.94
C ARG A 53 -15.68 -14.53 -19.99
N LEU A 54 -14.39 -14.19 -19.94
CA LEU A 54 -13.32 -15.19 -19.96
C LEU A 54 -13.03 -15.70 -18.54
N LEU A 55 -13.24 -16.99 -18.34
CA LEU A 55 -13.09 -17.71 -17.07
C LEU A 55 -11.80 -18.53 -17.05
N ALA A 56 -11.15 -18.58 -15.89
CA ALA A 56 -10.04 -19.50 -15.62
C ALA A 56 -10.14 -20.04 -14.19
N ASP A 57 -9.66 -21.27 -13.98
CA ASP A 57 -9.45 -21.84 -12.66
C ASP A 57 -8.10 -21.37 -12.12
N ILE A 58 -8.11 -20.67 -10.99
CA ILE A 58 -6.94 -20.14 -10.30
C ILE A 58 -7.07 -20.56 -8.85
N ASP A 59 -6.13 -21.39 -8.39
CA ASP A 59 -6.10 -21.99 -7.05
C ASP A 59 -7.41 -22.71 -6.66
N GLY A 60 -8.04 -23.40 -7.62
CA GLY A 60 -9.27 -24.16 -7.40
C GLY A 60 -10.54 -23.30 -7.37
N ALA A 61 -10.46 -22.04 -7.82
CA ALA A 61 -11.59 -21.12 -7.88
C ALA A 61 -11.72 -20.47 -9.27
N ASP A 62 -12.96 -20.33 -9.73
CA ASP A 62 -13.29 -19.63 -10.97
C ASP A 62 -13.04 -18.12 -10.83
N HIS A 63 -12.18 -17.60 -11.68
CA HIS A 63 -11.91 -16.18 -11.84
C HIS A 63 -12.35 -15.72 -13.22
N VAL A 64 -12.76 -14.45 -13.30
CA VAL A 64 -13.08 -13.75 -14.54
C VAL A 64 -12.11 -12.60 -14.74
N VAL A 65 -11.63 -12.44 -15.98
CA VAL A 65 -10.78 -11.30 -16.32
C VAL A 65 -11.62 -10.02 -16.43
N VAL A 66 -11.20 -8.97 -15.75
CA VAL A 66 -11.84 -7.65 -15.81
C VAL A 66 -10.79 -6.56 -15.99
N SER A 67 -11.12 -5.53 -16.78
CA SER A 67 -10.33 -4.32 -16.85
C SER A 67 -10.56 -3.54 -15.56
N ARG A 68 -9.50 -3.33 -14.77
CA ARG A 68 -9.48 -2.57 -13.50
C ARG A 68 -9.19 -1.08 -13.74
N LEU A 69 -8.26 -0.80 -14.65
CA LEU A 69 -7.80 0.55 -14.97
C LEU A 69 -7.68 0.69 -16.49
N GLN A 70 -8.14 1.82 -17.02
CA GLN A 70 -7.95 2.20 -18.41
C GLN A 70 -7.28 3.57 -18.48
N LEU A 71 -6.19 3.67 -19.23
CA LEU A 71 -5.52 4.93 -19.58
C LEU A 71 -5.88 5.31 -21.01
N MET A 72 -6.48 6.48 -21.19
CA MET A 72 -6.90 7.00 -22.48
C MET A 72 -5.77 7.84 -23.11
N HIS A 73 -5.75 7.95 -24.45
CA HIS A 73 -4.80 8.81 -25.18
C HIS A 73 -4.71 10.27 -24.70
N ASP A 74 -5.77 10.80 -24.08
CA ASP A 74 -5.85 12.18 -23.58
C ASP A 74 -5.39 12.35 -22.12
N GLY A 75 -4.80 11.32 -21.52
CA GLY A 75 -4.37 11.35 -20.12
C GLY A 75 -5.42 10.88 -19.12
N GLN A 76 -6.68 10.72 -19.53
CA GLN A 76 -7.74 10.32 -18.61
C GLN A 76 -7.53 8.90 -18.09
N GLN A 77 -7.71 8.73 -16.78
CA GLN A 77 -7.68 7.45 -16.11
C GLN A 77 -9.10 7.06 -15.70
N ILE A 78 -9.54 5.89 -16.13
CA ILE A 78 -10.87 5.37 -15.84
C ILE A 78 -10.70 4.07 -15.06
N GLN A 79 -11.05 4.08 -13.78
CA GLN A 79 -11.20 2.85 -13.00
C GLN A 79 -12.61 2.30 -13.19
N ARG A 80 -12.69 1.02 -13.55
CA ARG A 80 -13.96 0.29 -13.70
C ARG A 80 -13.71 -1.20 -13.52
N GLN A 81 -14.75 -2.01 -13.52
CA GLN A 81 -14.67 -3.48 -13.55
C GLN A 81 -15.39 -3.99 -14.79
N GLN A 82 -14.77 -3.79 -15.96
CA GLN A 82 -15.43 -4.08 -17.24
C GLN A 82 -14.89 -5.38 -17.84
N LEU A 83 -15.79 -6.25 -18.31
CA LEU A 83 -15.41 -7.40 -19.14
C LEU A 83 -14.73 -6.94 -20.45
N PRO A 84 -13.85 -7.77 -21.03
CA PRO A 84 -13.38 -7.57 -22.40
C PRO A 84 -14.56 -7.32 -23.35
N LEU A 85 -14.54 -6.15 -23.97
CA LEU A 85 -15.66 -5.65 -24.77
C LEU A 85 -15.16 -5.10 -26.11
N ARG A 86 -15.85 -5.45 -27.19
CA ARG A 86 -15.63 -4.87 -28.53
C ARG A 86 -16.95 -4.47 -29.18
N ARG A 87 -16.91 -3.41 -30.00
CA ARG A 87 -18.02 -3.08 -30.90
C ARG A 87 -17.92 -3.92 -32.17
N LEU A 88 -19.00 -4.59 -32.55
CA LEU A 88 -19.09 -5.31 -33.81
C LEU A 88 -19.16 -4.32 -34.97
N ARG A 89 -18.39 -4.57 -36.02
CA ARG A 89 -18.32 -3.75 -37.24
C ARG A 89 -19.57 -3.89 -38.10
N TRP A 90 -20.10 -2.77 -38.53
CA TRP A 90 -21.16 -2.67 -39.52
C TRP A 90 -20.60 -2.76 -40.95
N LYS A 91 -21.24 -3.60 -41.78
CA LYS A 91 -20.96 -3.87 -43.19
C LYS A 91 -22.12 -3.38 -44.06
N LEU A 92 -22.36 -2.08 -44.05
CA LEU A 92 -23.45 -1.51 -44.84
C LEU A 92 -23.11 -1.53 -46.34
N PRO A 93 -24.11 -1.72 -47.23
CA PRO A 93 -23.88 -1.74 -48.69
C PRO A 93 -23.34 -0.42 -49.27
N SER A 94 -23.58 0.69 -48.56
CA SER A 94 -22.94 1.97 -48.80
C SER A 94 -22.06 2.29 -47.60
N ASP A 95 -20.93 2.98 -47.80
CA ASP A 95 -20.06 3.47 -46.72
C ASP A 95 -20.74 4.54 -45.83
N ASN A 96 -22.06 4.73 -45.97
CA ASN A 96 -22.86 5.66 -45.22
C ASN A 96 -23.40 5.00 -43.95
N ALA A 97 -22.82 5.32 -42.79
CA ALA A 97 -23.27 4.88 -41.47
C ALA A 97 -24.60 5.52 -41.01
N LEU A 98 -25.32 6.20 -41.90
CA LEU A 98 -26.55 6.93 -41.60
C LEU A 98 -27.76 6.32 -42.33
N LEU A 99 -28.71 5.79 -41.57
CA LEU A 99 -29.95 5.19 -42.07
C LEU A 99 -31.15 6.12 -41.93
N GLN A 100 -32.04 6.13 -42.94
CA GLN A 100 -33.22 7.00 -42.96
C GLN A 100 -34.33 6.51 -42.00
N SER A 101 -34.56 5.20 -41.90
CA SER A 101 -35.59 4.62 -41.04
C SER A 101 -35.00 3.66 -40.00
N CYS A 102 -35.61 3.63 -38.81
CA CYS A 102 -35.39 2.57 -37.82
C CYS A 102 -36.04 1.29 -38.36
N GLU A 103 -35.27 0.47 -39.06
CA GLU A 103 -35.74 -0.86 -39.49
C GLU A 103 -36.01 -1.73 -38.25
N SER A 104 -37.13 -2.46 -38.24
CA SER A 104 -37.47 -3.39 -37.16
C SER A 104 -36.44 -4.50 -36.98
N THR A 105 -35.65 -4.78 -38.01
CA THR A 105 -34.58 -5.79 -38.02
C THR A 105 -33.40 -5.40 -37.12
N LEU A 106 -33.29 -4.15 -36.66
CA LEU A 106 -32.19 -3.72 -35.79
C LEU A 106 -32.16 -4.46 -34.43
N TYR A 107 -33.27 -5.08 -34.02
CA TYR A 107 -33.38 -5.90 -32.81
C TYR A 107 -33.00 -7.37 -33.04
N ASP A 108 -32.87 -7.82 -34.29
CA ASP A 108 -32.57 -9.22 -34.62
C ASP A 108 -31.20 -9.61 -34.05
N GLU A 109 -31.08 -10.79 -33.46
CA GLU A 109 -29.81 -11.30 -32.91
C GLU A 109 -28.72 -11.30 -34.00
N GLU A 110 -29.01 -11.88 -35.16
CA GLU A 110 -28.12 -11.91 -36.31
C GLU A 110 -28.60 -10.89 -37.34
N HIS A 111 -27.84 -9.79 -37.49
CA HIS A 111 -28.17 -8.75 -38.47
C HIS A 111 -27.26 -8.86 -39.69
N LYS A 112 -27.86 -8.94 -40.89
CA LYS A 112 -27.14 -9.13 -42.16
C LYS A 112 -26.01 -8.12 -42.45
N TYR A 113 -26.10 -6.92 -41.87
CA TYR A 113 -25.10 -5.86 -42.04
C TYR A 113 -24.15 -5.72 -40.84
N VAL A 114 -24.06 -6.70 -39.95
CA VAL A 114 -23.11 -6.69 -38.83
C VAL A 114 -22.21 -7.92 -38.93
N GLU A 115 -20.94 -7.79 -38.59
CA GLU A 115 -20.07 -8.95 -38.46
C GLU A 115 -20.59 -9.93 -37.40
N SER A 116 -20.52 -11.23 -37.69
CA SER A 116 -21.03 -12.25 -36.76
C SER A 116 -20.15 -12.31 -35.52
N TRP A 117 -20.75 -12.23 -34.33
CA TRP A 117 -20.03 -12.31 -33.07
C TRP A 117 -19.23 -13.62 -32.95
N ARG A 118 -19.75 -14.73 -33.51
CA ARG A 118 -19.10 -16.05 -33.52
C ARG A 118 -17.77 -16.04 -34.27
N SER A 119 -17.68 -15.24 -35.34
CA SER A 119 -16.43 -15.07 -36.09
C SER A 119 -15.46 -14.08 -35.43
N CYS A 120 -15.97 -13.22 -34.52
CA CYS A 120 -15.21 -12.08 -34.02
C CYS A 120 -14.54 -12.31 -32.67
N TRP A 121 -15.11 -13.14 -31.77
CA TRP A 121 -14.59 -13.26 -30.40
C TRP A 121 -13.11 -13.67 -30.34
N MET A 122 -12.66 -14.54 -31.25
CA MET A 122 -11.24 -14.90 -31.39
C MET A 122 -10.37 -13.69 -31.75
N SER A 123 -10.82 -12.87 -32.72
CA SER A 123 -10.11 -11.64 -33.06
C SER A 123 -10.10 -10.65 -31.89
N VAL A 124 -11.14 -10.60 -31.06
CA VAL A 124 -11.16 -9.73 -29.87
C VAL A 124 -10.10 -10.15 -28.88
N LEU A 125 -10.02 -11.44 -28.56
CA LEU A 125 -9.00 -11.94 -27.65
C LEU A 125 -7.59 -11.73 -28.21
N ASN A 126 -7.41 -11.96 -29.51
CA ASN A 126 -6.11 -11.72 -30.14
C ASN A 126 -5.75 -10.23 -30.16
N ASP A 127 -6.67 -9.35 -30.54
CA ASP A 127 -6.44 -7.90 -30.61
C ASP A 127 -6.24 -7.29 -29.22
N ARG A 128 -6.99 -7.75 -28.21
CA ARG A 128 -6.99 -7.19 -26.85
C ARG A 128 -5.91 -7.77 -25.97
N PHE A 129 -5.63 -9.07 -26.09
CA PHE A 129 -4.67 -9.77 -25.25
C PHE A 129 -3.36 -10.09 -25.95
N GLY A 130 -3.29 -9.98 -27.28
CA GLY A 130 -2.06 -10.23 -28.04
C GLY A 130 -1.70 -11.71 -28.13
N ILE A 131 -2.67 -12.63 -27.97
CA ILE A 131 -2.39 -14.07 -27.85
C ILE A 131 -3.08 -14.88 -28.96
N PRO A 132 -2.32 -15.29 -29.99
CA PRO A 132 -2.74 -16.32 -30.93
C PRO A 132 -2.85 -17.71 -30.26
N ALA A 133 -2.10 -17.94 -29.18
CA ALA A 133 -1.92 -19.23 -28.52
C ALA A 133 -3.14 -19.77 -27.74
N LEU A 134 -4.19 -18.95 -27.54
CA LEU A 134 -5.42 -19.40 -26.89
C LEU A 134 -6.29 -20.28 -27.80
N GLN A 135 -5.96 -20.37 -29.09
CA GLN A 135 -6.66 -21.23 -30.03
C GLN A 135 -6.48 -22.70 -29.65
N GLY A 136 -7.58 -23.34 -29.24
CA GLY A 136 -7.58 -24.71 -28.72
C GLY A 136 -7.47 -24.84 -27.19
N GLN A 137 -7.20 -23.74 -26.48
CA GLN A 137 -7.23 -23.69 -25.00
C GLN A 137 -8.52 -23.09 -24.44
N LEU A 138 -9.40 -22.61 -25.31
CA LEU A 138 -10.68 -22.02 -24.94
C LEU A 138 -11.84 -22.94 -25.29
N GLN A 139 -12.73 -23.13 -24.34
CA GLN A 139 -14.00 -23.82 -24.51
C GLN A 139 -15.13 -22.82 -24.32
N GLU A 140 -16.04 -22.73 -25.30
CA GLU A 140 -17.30 -22.01 -25.11
C GLU A 140 -18.15 -22.76 -24.08
N VAL A 141 -18.63 -22.04 -23.07
CA VAL A 141 -19.57 -22.60 -22.10
C VAL A 141 -20.93 -22.62 -22.77
N GLY A 142 -21.48 -23.80 -23.08
CA GLY A 142 -22.66 -23.95 -23.94
C GLY A 142 -23.93 -23.21 -23.49
N SER A 143 -24.07 -22.89 -22.21
CA SER A 143 -25.16 -22.06 -21.64
C SER A 143 -24.76 -20.60 -21.39
N GLY A 144 -23.53 -20.24 -21.74
CA GLY A 144 -22.90 -18.97 -21.39
C GLY A 144 -23.05 -17.88 -22.43
N TYR A 145 -23.83 -18.10 -23.49
CA TYR A 145 -24.17 -17.10 -24.48
C TYR A 145 -25.55 -16.48 -24.19
N THR A 146 -25.62 -15.14 -24.20
CA THR A 146 -26.88 -14.40 -24.16
C THR A 146 -26.87 -13.25 -25.16
N PHE A 147 -28.06 -12.93 -25.67
CA PHE A 147 -28.29 -11.74 -26.47
C PHE A 147 -29.42 -10.93 -25.85
N HIS A 148 -29.20 -9.64 -25.65
CA HIS A 148 -30.24 -8.73 -25.21
C HIS A 148 -30.09 -7.36 -25.87
N THR A 149 -31.18 -6.59 -25.85
CA THR A 149 -31.20 -5.23 -26.37
C THR A 149 -31.62 -4.24 -25.29
N GLU A 150 -30.91 -3.13 -25.20
CA GLU A 150 -31.28 -1.97 -24.38
C GLU A 150 -31.55 -0.82 -25.34
N ASP A 151 -32.76 -0.28 -25.36
CA ASP A 151 -33.15 0.77 -26.30
C ASP A 151 -33.44 2.10 -25.59
N ASN A 152 -33.21 3.19 -26.31
CA ASN A 152 -33.37 4.57 -25.85
C ASN A 152 -32.58 4.90 -24.57
N VAL A 153 -31.41 4.28 -24.41
CA VAL A 153 -30.51 4.54 -23.28
C VAL A 153 -29.83 5.88 -23.48
N GLN A 154 -29.86 6.75 -22.46
CA GLN A 154 -29.10 7.98 -22.46
C GLN A 154 -27.59 7.67 -22.43
N SER A 155 -26.86 8.09 -23.46
CA SER A 155 -25.42 7.86 -23.51
C SER A 155 -24.68 8.88 -22.63
N ALA A 156 -24.03 8.40 -21.57
CA ALA A 156 -23.12 9.25 -20.78
C ALA A 156 -21.97 9.81 -21.65
N GLY A 157 -21.52 9.03 -22.65
CA GLY A 157 -20.49 9.45 -23.59
C GLY A 157 -20.98 10.49 -24.60
N TYR A 158 -22.25 10.44 -25.01
CA TYR A 158 -22.85 11.37 -25.96
C TYR A 158 -24.15 11.96 -25.38
N PRO A 159 -24.08 12.87 -24.39
CA PRO A 159 -25.27 13.40 -23.73
C PRO A 159 -26.29 13.95 -24.73
N GLY A 160 -27.56 13.54 -24.57
CA GLY A 160 -28.67 13.92 -25.46
C GLY A 160 -28.82 13.06 -26.71
N LEU A 161 -27.89 12.14 -27.01
CA LEU A 161 -28.03 11.15 -28.08
C LEU A 161 -28.46 9.79 -27.51
N ASN A 162 -29.72 9.44 -27.75
CA ASN A 162 -30.26 8.13 -27.39
C ASN A 162 -29.49 7.02 -28.09
N THR A 163 -29.15 5.97 -27.35
CA THR A 163 -28.42 4.82 -27.86
C THR A 163 -29.23 3.54 -27.69
N MET A 164 -29.23 2.70 -28.73
CA MET A 164 -29.62 1.30 -28.67
C MET A 164 -28.36 0.44 -28.59
N TYR A 165 -28.27 -0.37 -27.55
CA TYR A 165 -27.24 -1.38 -27.37
C TYR A 165 -27.82 -2.75 -27.73
N CYS A 166 -27.23 -3.44 -28.70
CA CYS A 166 -27.46 -4.88 -28.89
C CYS A 166 -26.24 -5.61 -28.33
N VAL A 167 -26.40 -6.36 -27.25
CA VAL A 167 -25.27 -6.94 -26.51
C VAL A 167 -25.28 -8.45 -26.68
N HIS A 168 -24.25 -8.96 -27.33
CA HIS A 168 -23.87 -10.36 -27.29
C HIS A 168 -22.93 -10.54 -26.11
N GLU A 169 -23.29 -11.38 -25.15
CA GLU A 169 -22.41 -11.77 -24.05
C GLU A 169 -22.08 -13.24 -24.19
N VAL A 170 -20.79 -13.58 -24.29
CA VAL A 170 -20.31 -14.95 -24.44
C VAL A 170 -19.39 -15.30 -23.29
N THR A 171 -19.57 -16.49 -22.72
CA THR A 171 -18.70 -17.03 -21.68
C THR A 171 -17.76 -18.06 -22.26
N LEU A 172 -16.46 -17.83 -22.08
CA LEU A 172 -15.40 -18.72 -22.52
C LEU A 172 -14.63 -19.21 -21.29
N ARG A 173 -14.19 -20.46 -21.30
CA ARG A 173 -13.38 -21.04 -20.22
C ARG A 173 -12.02 -21.47 -20.76
N VAL A 174 -10.97 -21.10 -20.05
CA VAL A 174 -9.62 -21.63 -20.24
C VAL A 174 -9.60 -23.07 -19.72
N ILE A 175 -9.35 -24.05 -20.60
CA ILE A 175 -9.41 -25.49 -20.28
C ILE A 175 -8.21 -25.91 -19.42
N SER A 176 -7.03 -25.33 -19.66
CA SER A 176 -5.80 -25.68 -18.97
C SER A 176 -4.96 -24.41 -18.80
N PRO A 177 -5.08 -23.71 -17.65
CA PRO A 177 -4.24 -22.56 -17.35
C PRO A 177 -2.81 -23.07 -17.10
N ASP A 178 -2.01 -23.17 -18.15
CA ASP A 178 -0.59 -23.53 -18.07
C ASP A 178 0.30 -22.29 -18.16
N GLN A 179 1.62 -22.47 -17.99
CA GLN A 179 2.59 -21.37 -18.06
C GLN A 179 2.60 -20.63 -19.40
N LYS A 180 2.05 -21.19 -20.49
CA LYS A 180 1.98 -20.50 -21.79
C LYS A 180 1.00 -19.32 -21.76
N LEU A 181 0.12 -19.29 -20.76
CA LEU A 181 -0.84 -18.21 -20.52
C LEU A 181 -0.38 -17.18 -19.47
N ALA A 182 0.90 -17.20 -19.08
CA ALA A 182 1.47 -16.20 -18.17
C ALA A 182 1.34 -14.77 -18.69
N CYS A 183 1.25 -14.58 -20.02
CA CYS A 183 1.03 -13.26 -20.63
C CYS A 183 -0.34 -12.63 -20.33
N ILE A 184 -1.34 -13.44 -19.96
CA ILE A 184 -2.61 -12.98 -19.36
C ILE A 184 -2.67 -13.31 -17.87
N GLY A 185 -1.52 -13.47 -17.20
CA GLY A 185 -1.44 -13.69 -15.76
C GLY A 185 -1.84 -15.08 -15.25
N LEU A 186 -2.03 -16.08 -16.11
CA LEU A 186 -2.35 -17.46 -15.70
C LEU A 186 -1.09 -18.33 -15.58
N PRO A 187 -1.07 -19.36 -14.70
CA PRO A 187 -2.16 -19.80 -13.82
C PRO A 187 -2.32 -18.97 -12.54
N LEU A 188 -1.38 -18.08 -12.22
CA LEU A 188 -1.27 -17.45 -10.89
C LEU A 188 -2.28 -16.31 -10.61
N GLY A 189 -3.08 -15.93 -11.60
CA GLY A 189 -4.00 -14.79 -11.49
C GLY A 189 -3.32 -13.43 -11.37
N GLN A 190 -2.11 -13.29 -11.90
CA GLN A 190 -1.37 -12.03 -11.86
C GLN A 190 -2.07 -10.94 -12.69
N GLU A 191 -1.97 -9.69 -12.25
CA GLU A 191 -2.39 -8.55 -13.06
C GLU A 191 -1.51 -8.44 -14.31
N PHE A 192 -2.12 -8.02 -15.42
CA PHE A 192 -1.40 -7.79 -16.67
C PHE A 192 -1.96 -6.57 -17.39
N ALA A 193 -1.21 -6.02 -18.33
CA ALA A 193 -1.64 -4.84 -19.07
C ALA A 193 -1.57 -5.09 -20.58
N THR A 194 -2.51 -4.50 -21.32
CA THR A 194 -2.53 -4.56 -22.77
C THR A 194 -2.75 -3.18 -23.36
N ALA A 195 -2.11 -2.92 -24.49
CA ALA A 195 -2.24 -1.68 -25.24
C ALA A 195 -3.10 -1.95 -26.48
N ASP A 196 -4.14 -1.16 -26.69
CA ASP A 196 -4.85 -1.17 -27.97
C ASP A 196 -4.17 -0.19 -28.92
N THR A 197 -4.01 -0.60 -30.18
CA THR A 197 -3.41 0.18 -31.27
C THR A 197 -1.96 0.58 -30.98
N HIS A 198 -1.57 1.84 -31.18
CA HIS A 198 -0.20 2.35 -31.00
C HIS A 198 -0.01 3.06 -29.64
N PHE A 199 -0.70 2.63 -28.58
CA PHE A 199 -0.50 3.21 -27.27
C PHE A 199 0.94 2.92 -26.80
N ASP A 200 1.73 3.98 -26.66
CA ASP A 200 3.12 3.91 -26.18
C ASP A 200 3.20 4.62 -24.83
N LEU A 201 3.55 3.87 -23.78
CA LEU A 201 3.64 4.38 -22.42
C LEU A 201 4.68 5.50 -22.29
N ASP A 202 5.76 5.46 -23.10
CA ASP A 202 6.78 6.51 -23.12
C ASP A 202 6.21 7.82 -23.68
N ARG A 203 5.38 7.73 -24.72
CA ARG A 203 4.68 8.90 -25.29
C ARG A 203 3.66 9.49 -24.30
N PHE A 204 2.96 8.61 -23.59
CA PHE A 204 2.01 9.01 -22.56
C PHE A 204 2.68 9.79 -21.43
N GLN A 205 3.82 9.29 -20.92
CA GLN A 205 4.58 9.96 -19.86
C GLN A 205 5.20 11.28 -20.32
N SER A 206 5.62 11.37 -21.57
CA SER A 206 6.20 12.59 -22.16
C SER A 206 5.17 13.60 -22.68
N ARG A 207 3.87 13.31 -22.55
CA ARG A 207 2.76 14.11 -23.09
C ARG A 207 2.85 14.35 -24.61
N GLU A 208 3.48 13.43 -25.34
CA GLU A 208 3.42 13.43 -26.79
C GLU A 208 1.99 13.07 -27.27
N GLU A 209 1.59 13.58 -28.43
CA GLU A 209 0.25 13.32 -28.98
C GLU A 209 0.08 11.83 -29.31
N ILE A 210 -0.85 11.18 -28.61
CA ILE A 210 -1.22 9.79 -28.84
C ILE A 210 -2.44 9.75 -29.77
N PRO A 211 -2.44 8.90 -30.82
CA PRO A 211 -3.57 8.80 -31.74
C PRO A 211 -4.91 8.56 -31.03
N ILE A 212 -5.96 9.22 -31.52
CA ILE A 212 -7.32 9.02 -31.03
C ILE A 212 -7.70 7.54 -31.17
N GLY A 213 -8.12 6.95 -30.06
CA GLY A 213 -8.50 5.54 -29.97
C GLY A 213 -7.44 4.62 -29.37
N SER A 214 -6.21 5.10 -29.17
CA SER A 214 -5.20 4.40 -28.39
C SER A 214 -5.54 4.46 -26.89
N GLN A 215 -5.39 3.31 -26.23
CA GLN A 215 -5.63 3.19 -24.79
C GLN A 215 -4.82 2.02 -24.23
N MET A 216 -4.48 2.08 -22.96
CA MET A 216 -3.92 0.95 -22.21
C MET A 216 -4.96 0.46 -21.21
N ASN A 217 -5.12 -0.85 -21.11
CA ASN A 217 -6.01 -1.49 -20.15
C ASN A 217 -5.17 -2.35 -19.21
N VAL A 218 -5.34 -2.16 -17.90
CA VAL A 218 -4.82 -3.06 -16.87
C VAL A 218 -5.95 -4.02 -16.51
N TRP A 219 -5.64 -5.30 -16.56
CA TRP A 219 -6.54 -6.42 -16.34
C TRP A 219 -6.16 -7.13 -15.05
N SER A 220 -7.19 -7.58 -14.34
CA SER A 220 -7.07 -8.37 -13.12
C SER A 220 -7.99 -9.57 -13.19
N TRP A 221 -7.54 -10.71 -12.66
CA TRP A 221 -8.41 -11.86 -12.42
C TRP A 221 -9.19 -11.62 -11.14
N THR A 222 -10.49 -11.44 -11.27
CA THR A 222 -11.39 -11.26 -10.13
C THR A 222 -12.16 -12.55 -9.91
N PRO A 223 -12.27 -13.07 -8.68
CA PRO A 223 -13.12 -14.22 -8.42
C PRO A 223 -14.53 -13.97 -8.98
N VAL A 224 -15.09 -14.93 -9.71
CA VAL A 224 -16.38 -14.78 -10.41
C VAL A 224 -17.46 -14.26 -9.46
N LYS A 225 -17.48 -14.76 -8.24
CA LYS A 225 -18.40 -14.32 -7.17
C LYS A 225 -18.33 -12.83 -6.85
N ASP A 226 -17.14 -12.25 -6.84
CA ASP A 226 -16.92 -10.85 -6.47
C ASP A 226 -17.30 -9.94 -7.66
N PHE A 227 -17.01 -10.39 -8.89
CA PHE A 227 -17.49 -9.72 -10.10
C PHE A 227 -19.03 -9.74 -10.21
N ASP A 228 -19.66 -10.90 -10.03
CA ASP A 228 -21.13 -11.01 -10.11
C ASP A 228 -21.83 -10.20 -9.02
N LYS A 229 -21.23 -10.10 -7.83
CA LYS A 229 -21.73 -9.22 -6.75
C LYS A 229 -21.65 -7.75 -7.15
N ALA A 230 -20.54 -7.31 -7.73
CA ALA A 230 -20.38 -5.93 -8.20
C ALA A 230 -21.32 -5.60 -9.37
N ALA A 231 -21.49 -6.51 -10.32
CA ALA A 231 -22.40 -6.36 -11.45
C ALA A 231 -23.87 -6.32 -11.00
N GLY A 232 -24.26 -7.15 -10.00
CA GLY A 232 -25.61 -7.17 -9.45
C GLY A 232 -26.01 -5.90 -8.69
N LEU A 233 -25.05 -5.15 -8.14
CA LEU A 233 -25.31 -3.88 -7.44
C LEU A 233 -25.62 -2.72 -8.40
N GLN A 234 -25.22 -2.80 -9.68
CA GLN A 234 -25.45 -1.73 -10.65
C GLN A 234 -26.82 -1.81 -11.35
N GLY A 235 -27.57 -2.92 -11.20
CA GLY A 235 -28.80 -3.19 -11.96
C GLY A 235 -30.14 -2.88 -11.27
N VAL A 236 -30.16 -2.38 -10.02
CA VAL A 236 -31.41 -2.29 -9.24
C VAL A 236 -31.94 -0.85 -9.17
N THR A 237 -32.62 -0.41 -10.23
CA THR A 237 -33.68 0.60 -10.14
C THR A 237 -34.93 0.08 -10.84
N GLY A 238 -35.90 -0.44 -10.06
CA GLY A 238 -37.30 -0.66 -10.47
C GLY A 238 -37.74 -2.11 -10.72
N GLY A 239 -38.24 -2.80 -9.68
CA GLY A 239 -39.08 -4.01 -9.80
C GLY A 239 -38.89 -5.04 -8.68
N PRO A 240 -39.96 -5.64 -8.10
CA PRO A 240 -39.87 -6.55 -6.96
C PRO A 240 -39.34 -7.93 -7.37
N ALA A 241 -38.48 -8.47 -6.50
CA ALA A 241 -37.59 -9.59 -6.74
C ALA A 241 -38.28 -10.93 -7.03
N GLY A 242 -37.75 -11.65 -8.03
CA GLY A 242 -37.90 -13.09 -8.19
C GLY A 242 -36.57 -13.77 -7.85
N ASP A 243 -36.57 -14.62 -6.81
CA ASP A 243 -35.41 -15.39 -6.34
C ASP A 243 -35.05 -16.49 -7.35
N GLY A 244 -33.91 -16.31 -8.04
CA GLY A 244 -33.19 -17.36 -8.76
C GLY A 244 -31.87 -17.68 -8.05
N PRO A 245 -31.45 -18.95 -7.96
CA PRO A 245 -30.48 -19.40 -6.98
C PRO A 245 -29.04 -19.01 -7.34
N LYS A 246 -28.45 -18.11 -6.56
CA LYS A 246 -27.01 -17.80 -6.57
C LYS A 246 -26.23 -19.04 -6.08
N LYS A 247 -25.18 -19.46 -6.80
CA LYS A 247 -24.23 -20.42 -6.24
C LYS A 247 -23.54 -19.79 -5.02
N PRO A 248 -23.37 -20.54 -3.93
CA PRO A 248 -22.95 -20.00 -2.65
C PRO A 248 -21.48 -19.52 -2.71
N ASP A 249 -21.21 -18.27 -2.30
CA ASP A 249 -19.92 -17.86 -1.69
C ASP A 249 -19.36 -19.04 -0.88
N THR A 250 -18.09 -19.41 -1.04
CA THR A 250 -17.54 -20.49 -0.20
C THR A 250 -17.79 -20.11 1.26
N ALA A 251 -18.27 -21.05 2.07
CA ALA A 251 -18.63 -20.77 3.46
C ALA A 251 -17.48 -20.05 4.19
N LEU A 252 -16.23 -20.39 3.84
CA LEU A 252 -15.02 -19.78 4.39
C LEU A 252 -14.87 -18.29 4.03
N GLN A 253 -14.99 -17.89 2.76
CA GLN A 253 -14.80 -16.48 2.36
C GLN A 253 -15.97 -15.59 2.79
N ARG A 254 -17.17 -16.17 2.85
CA ARG A 254 -18.35 -15.50 3.43
C ARG A 254 -18.10 -15.20 4.91
N LEU A 255 -17.60 -16.21 5.62
CA LEU A 255 -17.26 -16.12 7.02
C LEU A 255 -16.08 -15.17 7.28
N GLU A 256 -15.05 -15.16 6.44
CA GLU A 256 -13.92 -14.21 6.58
C GLU A 256 -14.38 -12.76 6.47
N ARG A 257 -15.26 -12.45 5.50
CA ARG A 257 -15.85 -11.11 5.38
C ARG A 257 -16.78 -10.78 6.54
N GLU A 258 -17.61 -11.74 6.96
CA GLU A 258 -18.49 -11.58 8.12
C GLU A 258 -17.68 -11.32 9.39
N LEU A 259 -16.66 -12.13 9.67
CA LEU A 259 -15.73 -11.95 10.79
C LEU A 259 -14.95 -10.64 10.69
N ALA A 260 -14.52 -10.22 9.50
CA ALA A 260 -13.84 -8.94 9.33
C ALA A 260 -14.75 -7.75 9.64
N LEU A 261 -16.03 -7.82 9.24
CA LEU A 261 -17.03 -6.79 9.56
C LEU A 261 -17.41 -6.80 11.04
N LEU A 262 -17.56 -7.99 11.62
CA LEU A 262 -17.84 -8.18 13.04
C LEU A 262 -16.73 -7.54 13.89
N LYS A 263 -15.45 -7.70 13.50
CA LYS A 263 -14.31 -7.10 14.22
C LYS A 263 -14.19 -5.57 14.11
N ARG A 264 -15.08 -4.89 13.37
CA ARG A 264 -15.07 -3.42 13.24
C ARG A 264 -15.88 -2.76 14.33
N VAL A 265 -15.46 -1.56 14.69
CA VAL A 265 -16.24 -0.72 15.60
C VAL A 265 -17.33 0.01 14.80
N PRO A 266 -18.60 0.02 15.27
CA PRO A 266 -19.64 0.85 14.69
C PRO A 266 -19.25 2.33 14.72
N ILE A 267 -19.48 3.03 13.60
CA ILE A 267 -19.26 4.47 13.52
C ILE A 267 -20.18 5.18 14.52
N HIS A 268 -19.61 5.94 15.44
CA HIS A 268 -20.39 6.65 16.44
C HIS A 268 -21.21 7.78 15.79
N THR A 269 -22.49 7.88 16.20
CA THR A 269 -23.44 8.81 15.56
C THR A 269 -23.03 10.28 15.65
N SER A 270 -22.29 10.69 16.68
CA SER A 270 -21.79 12.07 16.79
C SER A 270 -20.70 12.37 15.76
N ILE A 271 -19.82 11.42 15.46
CA ILE A 271 -18.75 11.58 14.47
C ILE A 271 -19.37 11.60 13.06
N SER A 272 -20.33 10.71 12.79
CA SER A 272 -21.10 10.70 11.55
C SER A 272 -21.87 12.03 11.34
N LYS A 273 -22.58 12.53 12.36
CA LYS A 273 -23.24 13.86 12.30
C LYS A 273 -22.24 14.98 12.02
N ALA A 274 -21.06 14.95 12.64
CA ALA A 274 -20.01 15.94 12.39
C ALA A 274 -19.47 15.88 10.94
N ALA A 275 -19.48 14.70 10.32
CA ALA A 275 -19.12 14.52 8.90
C ALA A 275 -20.20 15.12 7.96
N SER A 276 -21.49 14.91 8.23
CA SER A 276 -22.59 15.30 7.33
C SER A 276 -22.96 16.79 7.31
N ILE A 277 -22.70 17.56 8.38
CA ILE A 277 -23.33 18.89 8.59
C ILE A 277 -22.74 20.03 7.72
N ASN A 278 -21.60 19.86 7.03
CA ASN A 278 -20.79 21.01 6.59
C ASN A 278 -20.76 21.35 5.08
N GLU A 279 -21.42 20.62 4.18
CA GLU A 279 -21.38 21.01 2.75
C GLU A 279 -22.33 22.16 2.39
N ALA A 280 -23.52 22.21 3.02
CA ALA A 280 -24.56 23.16 2.62
C ALA A 280 -24.42 24.57 3.24
N ALA A 281 -23.74 24.70 4.39
CA ALA A 281 -23.76 25.92 5.20
C ALA A 281 -22.54 26.84 5.06
N ALA A 282 -21.51 26.44 4.31
CA ALA A 282 -20.30 27.27 4.18
C ALA A 282 -20.57 28.48 3.26
N PRO A 283 -20.39 29.73 3.72
CA PRO A 283 -20.66 30.92 2.91
C PRO A 283 -19.73 30.92 1.69
N LYS A 284 -20.33 30.79 0.49
CA LYS A 284 -19.62 30.72 -0.80
C LYS A 284 -18.72 31.94 -1.12
N ASN A 285 -18.79 33.02 -0.34
CA ASN A 285 -18.24 34.33 -0.69
C ASN A 285 -17.36 34.99 0.39
N GLN A 286 -16.95 34.31 1.46
CA GLN A 286 -15.90 34.90 2.31
C GLN A 286 -14.57 34.81 1.58
N ASN A 287 -13.99 35.97 1.26
CA ASN A 287 -12.59 36.19 0.86
C ASN A 287 -11.69 35.19 1.59
N MET A 288 -11.46 34.01 0.99
CA MET A 288 -10.51 33.07 1.52
C MET A 288 -9.18 33.77 1.35
N LYS A 289 -8.64 34.30 2.46
CA LYS A 289 -7.29 34.85 2.50
C LYS A 289 -6.39 33.88 1.72
N ARG A 290 -5.83 34.35 0.60
CA ARG A 290 -4.73 33.68 -0.10
C ARG A 290 -3.73 33.24 0.98
N GLY A 291 -3.45 31.94 1.09
CA GLY A 291 -2.46 31.43 2.05
C GLY A 291 -2.83 30.22 2.92
N ALA A 292 -3.99 29.58 2.77
CA ALA A 292 -4.19 28.28 3.43
C ALA A 292 -3.67 27.15 2.54
N PRO A 293 -2.85 26.22 3.07
CA PRO A 293 -2.21 25.18 2.28
C PRO A 293 -3.20 24.13 1.78
N ASN A 294 -4.36 23.97 2.43
CA ASN A 294 -5.48 23.18 1.92
C ASN A 294 -6.82 23.84 2.30
N ALA A 295 -7.56 24.31 1.29
CA ALA A 295 -8.84 24.99 1.51
C ALA A 295 -9.96 24.05 1.98
N HIS A 296 -9.88 22.77 1.64
CA HIS A 296 -10.85 21.75 2.05
C HIS A 296 -10.71 21.44 3.54
N LEU A 297 -9.51 21.06 3.99
CA LEU A 297 -9.17 20.83 5.41
C LEU A 297 -9.60 22.02 6.28
N ARG A 298 -9.20 23.24 5.88
CA ARG A 298 -9.58 24.47 6.58
C ARG A 298 -11.09 24.64 6.69
N ARG A 299 -11.85 24.35 5.63
CA ARG A 299 -13.31 24.46 5.62
C ARG A 299 -13.95 23.44 6.56
N ILE A 300 -13.44 22.21 6.58
CA ILE A 300 -14.00 21.12 7.38
C ILE A 300 -13.84 21.39 8.87
N LEU A 301 -12.63 21.77 9.28
CA LEU A 301 -12.27 21.98 10.68
C LEU A 301 -12.51 23.42 11.17
N ALA A 302 -13.00 24.31 10.30
CA ALA A 302 -13.34 25.68 10.69
C ALA A 302 -14.33 25.70 11.87
N GLY A 303 -13.92 26.35 12.96
CA GLY A 303 -14.73 26.51 14.17
C GLY A 303 -14.90 25.23 15.00
N LYS A 304 -14.30 24.11 14.58
CA LYS A 304 -14.24 22.88 15.39
C LYS A 304 -13.19 23.05 16.50
N ARG A 305 -13.44 22.42 17.64
CA ARG A 305 -12.54 22.38 18.78
C ARG A 305 -12.54 20.99 19.38
N THR A 306 -11.42 20.63 19.97
CA THR A 306 -11.26 19.39 20.73
C THR A 306 -11.95 19.53 22.08
N ASP A 307 -12.77 18.56 22.48
CA ASP A 307 -13.37 18.55 23.82
C ASP A 307 -12.33 18.09 24.85
N TRP A 308 -11.42 18.98 25.22
CA TRP A 308 -10.34 18.67 26.16
C TRP A 308 -10.83 18.24 27.55
N ARG A 309 -12.05 18.59 27.95
CA ARG A 309 -12.60 18.09 29.21
C ARG A 309 -12.79 16.58 29.13
N THR A 310 -13.36 16.11 28.02
CA THR A 310 -13.53 14.68 27.75
C THR A 310 -12.18 14.00 27.54
N VAL A 311 -11.26 14.58 26.75
CA VAL A 311 -9.92 14.00 26.55
C VAL A 311 -9.12 13.85 27.84
N ARG A 312 -9.10 14.87 28.72
CA ARG A 312 -8.44 14.76 30.04
C ARG A 312 -9.10 13.75 30.95
N LYS A 313 -10.44 13.63 30.91
CA LYS A 313 -11.18 12.59 31.61
C LYS A 313 -10.79 11.20 31.10
N MET A 314 -10.69 11.00 29.78
CA MET A 314 -10.22 9.75 29.19
C MET A 314 -8.85 9.37 29.74
N ALA A 315 -7.87 10.27 29.62
CA ALA A 315 -6.49 10.04 30.06
C ALA A 315 -6.42 9.64 31.55
N ASN A 316 -7.07 10.40 32.44
CA ASN A 316 -7.06 10.13 33.88
C ASN A 316 -7.75 8.81 34.27
N ARG A 317 -8.71 8.34 33.48
CA ARG A 317 -9.47 7.11 33.75
C ARG A 317 -8.89 5.87 33.09
N LEU A 318 -7.81 5.96 32.32
CA LEU A 318 -7.24 4.79 31.65
C LEU A 318 -6.81 3.66 32.60
N LEU A 319 -6.54 3.93 33.88
CA LEU A 319 -6.24 2.90 34.89
C LEU A 319 -7.42 2.57 35.82
N ASP A 320 -8.58 3.23 35.63
CA ASP A 320 -9.80 2.99 36.41
C ASP A 320 -10.48 1.69 35.93
N ARG A 321 -10.75 0.75 36.84
CA ARG A 321 -11.37 -0.54 36.51
C ARG A 321 -12.78 -0.39 35.94
N ASP A 322 -13.49 0.65 36.34
CA ASP A 322 -14.86 0.90 35.89
C ASP A 322 -14.93 1.69 34.57
N TYR A 323 -13.77 2.11 34.04
CA TYR A 323 -13.68 2.74 32.73
C TYR A 323 -13.47 1.67 31.66
N THR A 324 -14.53 1.37 30.91
CA THR A 324 -14.55 0.29 29.93
C THR A 324 -14.10 0.75 28.54
N LEU A 325 -13.80 -0.21 27.66
CA LEU A 325 -13.50 0.11 26.26
C LEU A 325 -14.63 0.84 25.54
N ALA A 326 -15.88 0.41 25.77
CA ALA A 326 -17.03 1.03 25.13
C ALA A 326 -17.14 2.52 25.49
N GLN A 327 -16.85 2.86 26.77
CA GLN A 327 -16.79 4.26 27.21
C GLN A 327 -15.63 4.99 26.55
N PHE A 328 -14.43 4.38 26.51
CA PHE A 328 -13.27 4.96 25.83
C PHE A 328 -13.53 5.25 24.34
N ASN A 329 -14.12 4.30 23.62
CA ASN A 329 -14.50 4.46 22.21
C ASN A 329 -15.54 5.57 22.01
N THR A 330 -16.51 5.69 22.91
CA THR A 330 -17.51 6.78 22.87
C THR A 330 -16.84 8.13 23.06
N ASP A 331 -15.90 8.22 24.00
CA ASP A 331 -15.19 9.45 24.32
C ASP A 331 -14.24 9.89 23.18
N LEU A 332 -13.82 9.00 22.25
CA LEU A 332 -13.03 9.37 21.05
C LEU A 332 -13.69 10.44 20.18
N ALA A 333 -15.01 10.58 20.25
CA ALA A 333 -15.74 11.65 19.55
C ALA A 333 -15.34 13.07 20.01
N ALA A 334 -14.54 13.20 21.08
CA ALA A 334 -13.92 14.46 21.51
C ALA A 334 -12.93 15.04 20.49
N PHE A 335 -12.39 14.21 19.58
CA PHE A 335 -11.44 14.62 18.55
C PHE A 335 -12.15 14.93 17.22
N PRO A 336 -12.20 16.21 16.78
CA PRO A 336 -12.87 16.58 15.53
C PRO A 336 -12.18 15.99 14.29
N GLU A 337 -10.88 15.71 14.35
CA GLU A 337 -10.10 15.15 13.24
C GLU A 337 -10.59 13.76 12.80
N LEU A 338 -11.14 12.95 13.72
CA LEU A 338 -11.68 11.63 13.38
C LEU A 338 -12.86 11.68 12.40
N SER A 339 -13.56 12.82 12.32
CA SER A 339 -14.64 13.00 11.35
C SER A 339 -14.15 13.17 9.90
N LEU A 340 -12.84 13.38 9.69
CA LEU A 340 -12.26 13.54 8.36
C LEU A 340 -12.29 12.22 7.56
N TYR A 341 -12.10 11.08 8.24
CA TYR A 341 -12.13 9.76 7.60
C TYR A 341 -13.52 9.34 7.10
N LEU A 342 -14.58 9.95 7.62
CA LEU A 342 -15.97 9.51 7.39
C LEU A 342 -16.72 10.33 6.32
N ARG A 343 -16.02 11.19 5.58
CA ARG A 343 -16.68 12.09 4.62
C ARG A 343 -16.80 11.47 3.24
N ASP A 344 -18.03 11.49 2.73
CA ASP A 344 -18.36 11.06 1.38
C ASP A 344 -17.58 11.86 0.33
N GLY A 345 -17.09 11.15 -0.69
CA GLY A 345 -16.41 11.75 -1.83
C GLY A 345 -14.89 11.77 -1.73
N VAL A 346 -14.26 11.40 -0.62
CA VAL A 346 -12.81 11.12 -0.59
C VAL A 346 -12.58 9.72 -1.20
N VAL A 347 -12.60 9.64 -2.53
CA VAL A 347 -12.34 8.39 -3.26
C VAL A 347 -10.83 8.23 -3.40
N GLY A 348 -10.25 7.32 -2.62
CA GLY A 348 -8.83 6.99 -2.67
C GLY A 348 -8.04 7.56 -1.48
N THR A 349 -7.24 6.70 -0.86
CA THR A 349 -6.15 7.08 0.04
C THR A 349 -4.83 6.80 -0.69
N GLY A 350 -3.76 7.52 -0.34
CA GLY A 350 -2.42 7.24 -0.88
C GLY A 350 -1.92 5.83 -0.55
N SER A 351 -2.53 5.15 0.43
CA SER A 351 -2.26 3.77 0.83
C SER A 351 -3.00 2.71 -0.02
N GLY A 352 -3.92 3.11 -0.91
CA GLY A 352 -4.77 2.19 -1.66
C GLY A 352 -5.90 1.54 -0.85
N ARG A 353 -6.19 2.06 0.35
CA ARG A 353 -7.24 1.58 1.27
C ARG A 353 -8.49 2.46 1.20
N THR A 354 -9.59 2.00 1.79
CA THR A 354 -10.78 2.85 1.94
C THR A 354 -10.61 3.81 3.12
N THR A 355 -11.34 4.91 3.14
CA THR A 355 -11.28 5.84 4.28
C THR A 355 -11.87 5.22 5.56
N ASP A 356 -12.84 4.30 5.43
CA ASP A 356 -13.34 3.50 6.56
C ASP A 356 -12.24 2.59 7.11
N ASP A 357 -11.41 1.97 6.28
CA ASP A 357 -10.27 1.18 6.76
C ASP A 357 -9.29 2.05 7.56
N GLU A 358 -8.96 3.24 7.08
CA GLU A 358 -8.07 4.17 7.81
C GLU A 358 -8.69 4.66 9.13
N TYR A 359 -10.01 4.88 9.17
CA TYR A 359 -10.73 5.15 10.41
C TYR A 359 -10.59 3.98 11.41
N GLN A 360 -10.89 2.75 10.97
CA GLN A 360 -10.84 1.56 11.83
C GLN A 360 -9.43 1.30 12.34
N ARG A 361 -8.39 1.55 11.52
CA ARG A 361 -6.99 1.47 11.94
C ARG A 361 -6.63 2.50 13.01
N THR A 362 -7.05 3.74 12.81
CA THR A 362 -6.85 4.81 13.80
C THR A 362 -7.51 4.45 15.13
N VAL A 363 -8.74 3.93 15.11
CA VAL A 363 -9.43 3.43 16.30
C VAL A 363 -8.68 2.26 16.95
N CYS A 364 -8.14 1.34 16.14
CA CYS A 364 -7.32 0.23 16.65
C CYS A 364 -6.03 0.74 17.33
N ALA A 365 -5.40 1.80 16.81
CA ALA A 365 -4.26 2.45 17.47
C ALA A 365 -4.64 3.07 18.83
N PHE A 366 -5.81 3.71 18.93
CA PHE A 366 -6.35 4.15 20.22
C PHE A 366 -6.56 3.00 21.20
N PHE A 367 -7.08 1.86 20.72
CA PHE A 367 -7.25 0.69 21.56
C PHE A 367 -5.88 0.13 21.97
N ALA A 368 -4.88 0.10 21.10
CA ALA A 368 -3.52 -0.27 21.52
C ALA A 368 -3.02 0.58 22.71
N ILE A 369 -3.29 1.90 22.72
CA ILE A 369 -2.94 2.80 23.84
C ILE A 369 -3.64 2.39 25.14
N TYR A 370 -4.96 2.21 25.13
CA TYR A 370 -5.69 1.82 26.35
C TYR A 370 -5.19 0.47 26.88
N TRP A 371 -4.88 -0.47 25.98
CA TRP A 371 -4.52 -1.84 26.32
C TRP A 371 -3.14 -1.89 26.96
N LEU A 372 -2.19 -1.19 26.35
CA LEU A 372 -0.82 -1.08 26.85
C LEU A 372 -0.72 -0.26 28.14
N THR A 373 -1.66 0.66 28.38
CA THR A 373 -1.75 1.36 29.68
C THR A 373 -2.25 0.41 30.78
N ARG A 374 -3.04 -0.61 30.43
CA ARG A 374 -3.75 -1.51 31.38
C ARG A 374 -3.16 -2.92 31.46
N LEU A 375 -1.85 -3.07 31.28
CA LEU A 375 -1.19 -4.38 31.27
C LEU A 375 -1.27 -5.16 32.60
N ASP A 376 -1.64 -4.55 33.73
CA ASP A 376 -1.90 -5.26 35.01
C ASP A 376 -3.38 -5.54 35.27
N LEU A 377 -4.24 -5.06 34.40
CA LEU A 377 -5.68 -5.34 34.39
C LEU A 377 -5.96 -6.28 33.21
N GLU A 378 -6.96 -5.97 32.39
CA GLU A 378 -7.38 -6.74 31.22
C GLU A 378 -6.57 -6.46 29.94
N GLY A 379 -5.57 -5.56 29.99
CA GLY A 379 -4.90 -5.04 28.80
C GLY A 379 -4.15 -6.10 27.98
N ARG A 380 -3.51 -7.08 28.62
CA ARG A 380 -2.77 -8.16 27.91
C ARG A 380 -3.73 -9.05 27.12
N GLN A 381 -4.85 -9.40 27.74
CA GLN A 381 -5.91 -10.21 27.15
C GLN A 381 -6.57 -9.44 26.01
N GLY A 382 -6.97 -8.19 26.24
CA GLY A 382 -7.55 -7.33 25.21
C GLY A 382 -6.63 -7.18 24.00
N PHE A 383 -5.31 -7.06 24.22
CA PHE A 383 -4.33 -6.91 23.14
C PHE A 383 -4.20 -8.16 22.31
N SER A 384 -4.22 -9.31 22.98
CA SER A 384 -4.03 -10.61 22.36
C SER A 384 -5.30 -11.17 21.72
N PHE A 385 -6.48 -10.85 22.26
CA PHE A 385 -7.74 -11.50 21.91
C PHE A 385 -8.82 -10.55 21.39
N GLY A 386 -8.80 -9.29 21.81
CA GLY A 386 -9.88 -8.35 21.51
C GLY A 386 -11.04 -8.45 22.49
N THR A 387 -12.24 -8.13 22.03
CA THR A 387 -13.48 -8.15 22.83
C THR A 387 -14.59 -8.93 22.15
N ASP A 388 -15.63 -9.23 22.92
CA ASP A 388 -16.91 -9.72 22.40
C ASP A 388 -17.85 -8.59 21.92
N GLU A 389 -19.07 -8.96 21.52
CA GLU A 389 -20.12 -8.02 21.07
C GLU A 389 -20.59 -7.07 22.19
N ASP A 390 -20.45 -7.50 23.44
CA ASP A 390 -20.76 -6.73 24.65
C ASP A 390 -19.57 -5.87 25.11
N TRP A 391 -18.50 -5.79 24.30
CA TRP A 391 -17.28 -5.05 24.59
C TRP A 391 -16.51 -5.57 25.81
N LYS A 392 -16.74 -6.81 26.21
CA LYS A 392 -15.97 -7.48 27.27
C LYS A 392 -14.73 -8.11 26.69
N VAL A 393 -13.62 -7.98 27.40
CA VAL A 393 -12.35 -8.59 27.01
C VAL A 393 -12.45 -10.11 27.07
N LEU A 394 -11.98 -10.77 26.03
CA LEU A 394 -11.95 -12.23 25.96
C LEU A 394 -10.80 -12.76 26.80
N GLU A 395 -11.09 -13.72 27.68
CA GLU A 395 -10.09 -14.36 28.50
C GLU A 395 -9.42 -15.54 27.79
N ALA A 396 -8.20 -15.89 28.23
CA ALA A 396 -7.48 -17.04 27.67
C ALA A 396 -8.24 -18.35 27.88
N ALA A 397 -8.94 -18.51 29.01
CA ALA A 397 -9.78 -19.67 29.32
C ALA A 397 -10.97 -19.77 28.34
N SER A 398 -11.68 -18.66 28.14
CA SER A 398 -12.75 -18.53 27.13
C SER A 398 -12.28 -18.97 25.74
N VAL A 399 -11.12 -18.50 25.31
CA VAL A 399 -10.52 -18.88 24.01
C VAL A 399 -10.12 -20.36 23.99
N GLN A 400 -9.65 -20.92 25.11
CA GLN A 400 -9.35 -22.33 25.26
C GLN A 400 -10.60 -23.22 25.11
N ASP A 401 -11.73 -22.76 25.64
CA ASP A 401 -13.02 -23.43 25.58
C ASP A 401 -13.76 -23.25 24.25
N GLY A 402 -13.12 -22.60 23.27
CA GLY A 402 -13.66 -22.41 21.93
C GLY A 402 -14.56 -21.20 21.78
N GLN A 403 -14.62 -20.30 22.77
CA GLN A 403 -15.23 -18.98 22.58
C GLN A 403 -14.35 -18.18 21.63
N VAL A 404 -14.92 -17.83 20.48
CA VAL A 404 -14.32 -16.89 19.52
C VAL A 404 -14.87 -15.51 19.81
N ALA A 405 -14.08 -14.47 19.51
CA ALA A 405 -14.44 -13.08 19.77
C ALA A 405 -15.87 -12.72 19.38
N MET A 406 -16.38 -13.26 18.28
CA MET A 406 -17.77 -13.08 17.91
C MET A 406 -18.32 -14.42 17.42
N GLN A 407 -19.36 -14.89 18.10
CA GLN A 407 -20.10 -16.10 17.69
C GLN A 407 -20.95 -15.73 16.49
N SER A 408 -20.37 -15.82 15.28
CA SER A 408 -21.22 -15.83 14.10
C SER A 408 -22.15 -17.04 14.21
N SER A 409 -23.47 -16.79 14.24
CA SER A 409 -24.48 -17.84 14.27
C SER A 409 -24.48 -18.69 12.99
N SER A 410 -23.75 -18.28 11.95
CA SER A 410 -23.80 -18.87 10.60
C SER A 410 -22.69 -19.89 10.32
N ALA A 411 -21.64 -19.98 11.17
CA ALA A 411 -20.45 -20.80 10.88
C ALA A 411 -20.17 -21.91 11.89
N PRO A 412 -19.66 -23.08 11.45
CA PRO A 412 -19.19 -24.14 12.35
C PRO A 412 -18.07 -23.65 13.27
N PRO A 413 -18.05 -24.02 14.56
CA PRO A 413 -17.03 -23.62 15.53
C PRO A 413 -15.58 -23.88 15.07
N GLU A 414 -15.33 -25.00 14.39
CA GLU A 414 -14.00 -25.37 13.87
C GLU A 414 -13.46 -24.35 12.84
N MET A 415 -14.34 -23.81 11.99
CA MET A 415 -13.97 -22.84 10.97
C MET A 415 -13.68 -21.47 11.59
N GLN A 416 -14.48 -21.07 12.58
CA GLN A 416 -14.25 -19.85 13.35
C GLN A 416 -12.91 -19.91 14.10
N GLN A 417 -12.59 -21.07 14.68
CA GLN A 417 -11.33 -21.29 15.41
C GLN A 417 -10.10 -21.20 14.49
N ARG A 418 -10.19 -21.72 13.26
CA ARG A 418 -9.12 -21.62 12.26
C ARG A 418 -8.85 -20.17 11.85
N LEU A 419 -9.90 -19.38 11.62
CA LEU A 419 -9.77 -17.97 11.24
C LEU A 419 -9.33 -17.08 12.41
N TYR A 420 -9.67 -17.46 13.63
CA TYR A 420 -9.27 -16.73 14.83
C TYR A 420 -7.77 -16.86 15.18
N ASN A 421 -7.08 -17.90 14.66
CA ASN A 421 -5.66 -18.18 14.93
C ASN A 421 -5.34 -18.28 16.43
N LYS A 422 -6.15 -19.06 17.16
CA LYS A 422 -6.05 -19.27 18.62
C LYS A 422 -4.63 -19.53 19.11
N GLU A 423 -3.90 -20.43 18.45
CA GLU A 423 -2.55 -20.82 18.85
C GLU A 423 -1.57 -19.64 18.79
N ARG A 424 -1.63 -18.81 17.74
CA ARG A 424 -0.79 -17.61 17.62
C ARG A 424 -1.10 -16.60 18.70
N ARG A 425 -2.39 -16.40 19.01
CA ARG A 425 -2.83 -15.47 20.08
C ARG A 425 -2.37 -15.91 21.46
N LEU A 426 -2.51 -17.20 21.78
CA LEU A 426 -2.01 -17.78 23.04
C LEU A 426 -0.48 -17.72 23.11
N ALA A 427 0.21 -18.05 22.01
CA ALA A 427 1.66 -17.95 21.93
C ALA A 427 2.13 -16.50 22.13
N PHE A 428 1.44 -15.52 21.55
CA PHE A 428 1.73 -14.11 21.78
C PHE A 428 1.52 -13.73 23.24
N LEU A 429 0.35 -14.03 23.83
CA LEU A 429 0.07 -13.72 25.23
C LEU A 429 1.15 -14.24 26.18
N ASN A 430 1.58 -15.49 25.96
CA ASN A 430 2.50 -16.18 26.86
C ASN A 430 3.96 -15.77 26.65
N ASN A 431 4.36 -15.42 25.43
CA ASN A 431 5.77 -15.20 25.09
C ASN A 431 6.12 -13.73 24.80
N ALA A 432 5.12 -12.85 24.65
CA ALA A 432 5.35 -11.43 24.52
C ALA A 432 6.04 -10.87 25.76
N GLN A 433 7.03 -10.03 25.54
CA GLN A 433 7.82 -9.43 26.60
C GLN A 433 7.10 -8.20 27.19
N TRP A 434 5.97 -8.42 27.86
CA TRP A 434 5.09 -7.38 28.42
C TRP A 434 5.81 -6.35 29.31
N GLY A 435 6.91 -6.76 29.96
CA GLY A 435 7.76 -5.85 30.72
C GLY A 435 8.39 -4.73 29.89
N PHE A 436 8.77 -5.00 28.63
CA PHE A 436 9.30 -3.96 27.74
C PHE A 436 8.24 -2.96 27.32
N PHE A 437 7.01 -3.42 27.03
CA PHE A 437 5.90 -2.52 26.74
C PHE A 437 5.64 -1.57 27.92
N ARG A 438 5.54 -2.11 29.13
CA ARG A 438 5.35 -1.30 30.35
C ARG A 438 6.47 -0.31 30.55
N ARG A 439 7.73 -0.77 30.46
CA ARG A 439 8.90 0.09 30.60
C ARG A 439 8.87 1.21 29.57
N LEU A 440 8.53 0.92 28.31
CA LEU A 440 8.42 1.94 27.27
C LEU A 440 7.36 3.01 27.61
N MET A 441 6.21 2.61 28.15
CA MET A 441 5.17 3.56 28.60
C MET A 441 5.67 4.44 29.77
N VAL A 442 6.48 3.90 30.68
CA VAL A 442 7.11 4.64 31.78
C VAL A 442 8.20 5.57 31.25
N ASP A 443 9.09 5.08 30.40
CA ASP A 443 10.20 5.83 29.82
C ASP A 443 9.69 7.00 28.96
N ALA A 444 8.55 6.83 28.28
CA ALA A 444 7.86 7.89 27.54
C ALA A 444 7.18 8.94 28.45
N GLY A 445 7.10 8.68 29.75
CA GLY A 445 6.43 9.52 30.73
C GLY A 445 4.90 9.48 30.61
N LEU A 446 4.32 8.42 30.04
CA LEU A 446 2.86 8.26 29.92
C LEU A 446 2.23 7.77 31.22
N ILE A 447 2.97 6.95 31.96
CA ILE A 447 2.61 6.47 33.29
C ILE A 447 3.81 6.61 34.23
N ASP A 448 3.55 7.00 35.47
CA ASP A 448 4.54 7.11 36.53
C ASP A 448 4.44 5.91 37.47
N GLN A 449 5.59 5.38 37.91
CA GLN A 449 5.64 4.37 38.95
C GLN A 449 5.66 5.02 40.34
N VAL A 450 4.56 4.90 41.07
CA VAL A 450 4.30 5.48 42.40
C VAL A 450 4.62 4.50 43.56
N GLY A 451 4.93 3.23 43.26
CA GLY A 451 5.30 2.24 44.29
C GLY A 451 5.80 0.89 43.76
N ASN A 452 5.94 -0.10 44.64
CA ASN A 452 6.43 -1.46 44.31
C ASN A 452 5.31 -2.51 44.15
N GLY A 453 4.03 -2.10 44.19
CA GLY A 453 2.85 -3.01 44.16
C GLY A 453 2.12 -3.07 42.82
N ARG A 454 0.98 -3.77 42.75
CA ARG A 454 0.12 -3.81 41.54
C ARG A 454 -0.61 -2.49 41.26
N ASP A 455 -0.92 -1.71 42.31
CA ASP A 455 -1.49 -0.35 42.18
C ASP A 455 -0.39 0.73 42.09
N SER A 456 0.75 0.39 41.49
CA SER A 456 1.93 1.25 41.47
C SER A 456 1.98 2.23 40.32
N PHE A 457 0.97 2.32 39.45
CA PHE A 457 1.04 3.17 38.28
C PHE A 457 0.00 4.28 38.31
N LYS A 458 0.40 5.47 37.88
CA LYS A 458 -0.49 6.63 37.69
C LYS A 458 -0.30 7.17 36.29
N VAL A 459 -1.38 7.54 35.60
CA VAL A 459 -1.27 8.19 34.29
C VAL A 459 -0.72 9.60 34.45
N ASN A 460 0.25 9.96 33.63
CA ASN A 460 0.64 11.35 33.41
C ASN A 460 -0.34 11.97 32.42
N GLU A 461 -1.31 12.70 32.94
CA GLU A 461 -2.41 13.28 32.15
C GLU A 461 -1.88 14.07 30.95
N THR A 462 -0.96 15.01 31.18
CA THR A 462 -0.44 15.90 30.14
C THR A 462 0.14 15.10 28.98
N ARG A 463 1.02 14.13 29.28
CA ARG A 463 1.70 13.33 28.26
C ARG A 463 0.74 12.40 27.51
N MET A 464 -0.18 11.77 28.23
CA MET A 464 -1.17 10.87 27.65
C MET A 464 -2.12 11.63 26.72
N VAL A 465 -2.57 12.81 27.11
CA VAL A 465 -3.39 13.71 26.28
C VAL A 465 -2.68 14.05 24.97
N SER A 466 -1.37 14.32 25.01
CA SER A 466 -0.56 14.57 23.81
C SER A 466 -0.52 13.37 22.86
N LEU A 467 -0.30 12.16 23.39
CA LEU A 467 -0.29 10.93 22.59
C LEU A 467 -1.65 10.69 21.93
N LEU A 468 -2.75 10.82 22.70
CA LEU A 468 -4.10 10.65 22.18
C LEU A 468 -4.42 11.68 21.07
N ALA A 469 -4.01 12.93 21.26
CA ALA A 469 -4.16 13.97 20.25
C ALA A 469 -3.38 13.63 18.98
N LEU A 470 -2.10 13.23 19.11
CA LEU A 470 -1.26 12.79 17.98
C LEU A 470 -1.93 11.64 17.22
N THR A 471 -2.38 10.59 17.91
CA THR A 471 -3.06 9.46 17.27
C THR A 471 -4.29 9.89 16.48
N ALA A 472 -5.06 10.88 16.95
CA ALA A 472 -6.24 11.37 16.25
C ALA A 472 -5.95 11.98 14.87
N PHE A 473 -4.80 12.64 14.71
CA PHE A 473 -4.50 13.42 13.51
C PHE A 473 -3.33 12.90 12.67
N HIS A 474 -2.46 12.00 13.18
CA HIS A 474 -1.22 11.64 12.49
C HIS A 474 -1.45 11.13 11.05
N ASP A 475 -2.51 10.34 10.86
CA ASP A 475 -2.80 9.66 9.60
C ASP A 475 -3.77 10.38 8.68
N ILE A 476 -4.26 11.57 9.04
CA ILE A 476 -5.29 12.25 8.23
C ILE A 476 -4.74 12.67 6.86
N MET A 477 -3.42 12.86 6.74
CA MET A 477 -2.78 13.24 5.47
C MET A 477 -2.69 12.07 4.47
N LYS A 478 -3.06 10.83 4.85
CA LYS A 478 -3.22 9.73 3.89
C LYS A 478 -4.41 9.94 2.94
N MET A 479 -5.33 10.85 3.27
CA MET A 479 -6.43 11.27 2.42
C MET A 479 -5.93 12.32 1.42
N GLU A 480 -5.83 11.96 0.13
CA GLU A 480 -5.26 12.83 -0.91
C GLU A 480 -5.91 14.23 -0.96
N LYS A 481 -7.21 14.32 -0.68
CA LYS A 481 -7.95 15.59 -0.66
C LYS A 481 -7.54 16.55 0.46
N LEU A 482 -6.83 16.06 1.48
CA LEU A 482 -6.36 16.84 2.62
C LEU A 482 -4.90 17.28 2.48
N LEU A 483 -4.17 16.76 1.48
CA LEU A 483 -2.76 17.10 1.28
C LEU A 483 -2.57 18.61 1.07
N PRO A 484 -1.57 19.22 1.73
CA PRO A 484 -1.26 20.63 1.59
C PRO A 484 -0.50 20.95 0.31
N THR A 485 -0.71 22.16 -0.18
CA THR A 485 0.14 22.81 -1.17
C THR A 485 1.13 23.76 -0.47
N VAL A 486 2.41 23.67 -0.81
CA VAL A 486 3.44 24.60 -0.31
C VAL A 486 3.09 26.02 -0.73
N GLN A 487 3.10 26.93 0.23
CA GLN A 487 2.77 28.33 0.02
C GLN A 487 4.06 29.12 -0.27
N SER A 488 3.98 30.19 -1.05
CA SER A 488 5.14 30.99 -1.46
C SER A 488 6.11 31.40 -0.34
N PRO A 489 5.68 31.71 0.90
CA PRO A 489 6.60 32.02 2.00
C PRO A 489 7.46 30.84 2.49
N HIS A 490 7.13 29.60 2.11
CA HIS A 490 7.79 28.36 2.54
C HIS A 490 8.39 27.60 1.35
N ASP A 491 8.77 28.34 0.30
CA ASP A 491 9.45 27.78 -0.86
C ASP A 491 10.71 26.98 -0.46
N GLY A 492 10.87 25.79 -1.03
CA GLY A 492 11.94 24.85 -0.70
C GLY A 492 11.72 24.03 0.57
N TYR A 493 10.52 24.03 1.17
CA TYR A 493 10.22 23.24 2.37
C TYR A 493 10.49 21.74 2.11
N HIS A 494 11.53 21.20 2.73
CA HIS A 494 11.99 19.81 2.54
C HIS A 494 12.19 19.44 1.06
N GLY A 495 12.58 20.42 0.23
CA GLY A 495 12.80 20.22 -1.21
C GLY A 495 11.56 20.40 -2.10
N TYR A 496 10.39 20.72 -1.53
CA TYR A 496 9.19 21.07 -2.29
C TYR A 496 9.14 22.57 -2.62
N GLU A 497 8.82 22.91 -3.86
CA GLU A 497 8.71 24.29 -4.32
C GLU A 497 7.32 24.87 -4.03
N ALA A 498 7.20 26.20 -3.99
CA ALA A 498 5.92 26.86 -3.82
C ALA A 498 4.92 26.50 -4.94
N GLY A 499 3.76 25.96 -4.56
CA GLY A 499 2.75 25.44 -5.49
C GLY A 499 2.74 23.92 -5.61
N ASP A 500 3.76 23.23 -5.09
CA ASP A 500 3.78 21.77 -5.05
C ASP A 500 2.80 21.23 -4.01
N VAL A 501 2.12 20.14 -4.37
CA VAL A 501 1.36 19.34 -3.40
C VAL A 501 2.33 18.38 -2.73
N ILE A 502 2.40 18.40 -1.41
CA ILE A 502 3.22 17.46 -0.65
C ILE A 502 2.51 16.11 -0.67
N GLY A 503 3.01 15.18 -1.51
CA GLY A 503 2.42 13.86 -1.70
C GLY A 503 2.71 12.88 -0.56
N ASP A 504 3.80 13.09 0.16
CA ASP A 504 4.17 12.27 1.32
C ASP A 504 3.40 12.74 2.57
N HIS A 505 2.62 11.83 3.15
CA HIS A 505 1.71 12.14 4.25
C HIS A 505 2.42 12.64 5.53
N ASP A 506 3.61 12.14 5.84
CA ASP A 506 4.38 12.56 7.03
C ASP A 506 4.90 13.99 6.82
N HIS A 507 5.49 14.28 5.66
CA HIS A 507 5.91 15.63 5.28
C HIS A 507 4.73 16.61 5.22
N ALA A 508 3.58 16.16 4.71
CA ALA A 508 2.36 16.95 4.65
C ALA A 508 1.87 17.32 6.05
N LEU A 509 1.88 16.37 6.99
CA LEU A 509 1.51 16.63 8.37
C LEU A 509 2.49 17.60 9.03
N CYS A 510 3.79 17.41 8.83
CA CYS A 510 4.83 18.29 9.34
C CYS A 510 4.69 19.72 8.87
N TYR A 511 4.45 19.91 7.58
CA TYR A 511 4.21 21.23 7.01
C TYR A 511 3.01 21.93 7.66
N ILE A 512 1.94 21.19 7.96
CA ILE A 512 0.77 21.71 8.67
C ILE A 512 1.11 22.05 10.12
N MET A 513 1.84 21.21 10.85
CA MET A 513 2.21 21.48 12.25
C MET A 513 3.15 22.68 12.38
N ASP A 514 4.11 22.82 11.48
CA ASP A 514 5.12 23.89 11.51
C ASP A 514 4.53 25.25 11.15
N HIS A 515 3.70 25.30 10.10
CA HIS A 515 3.29 26.56 9.50
C HIS A 515 1.80 26.89 9.69
N TYR A 516 0.96 25.88 9.94
CA TYR A 516 -0.49 26.03 10.01
C TYR A 516 -1.13 25.24 11.17
N PRO A 517 -0.60 25.31 12.41
CA PRO A 517 -1.10 24.51 13.54
C PRO A 517 -2.58 24.77 13.82
N ASP A 518 -3.09 25.95 13.48
CA ASP A 518 -4.51 26.31 13.60
C ASP A 518 -5.47 25.42 12.78
N LEU A 519 -4.96 24.65 11.81
CA LEU A 519 -5.73 23.69 11.03
C LEU A 519 -5.89 22.33 11.73
N LEU A 520 -5.19 22.09 12.84
CA LEU A 520 -5.26 20.88 13.64
C LEU A 520 -5.72 21.24 15.07
N PRO A 521 -7.04 21.29 15.35
CA PRO A 521 -7.58 21.69 16.65
C PRO A 521 -6.92 20.98 17.84
N SER A 522 -6.72 19.67 17.73
CA SER A 522 -6.12 18.84 18.77
C SER A 522 -4.63 19.08 18.94
N PHE A 523 -3.91 19.50 17.91
CA PHE A 523 -2.49 19.88 18.06
C PHE A 523 -2.35 21.30 18.61
N ARG A 524 -3.09 22.26 18.04
CA ARG A 524 -3.00 23.70 18.35
C ARG A 524 -3.13 24.00 19.83
N GLU A 525 -4.09 23.36 20.50
CA GLU A 525 -4.47 23.67 21.87
C GLU A 525 -3.60 22.95 22.92
N LEU A 526 -2.63 22.12 22.49
CA LEU A 526 -1.63 21.54 23.39
C LEU A 526 -0.64 22.58 23.90
N GLY A 527 -0.10 22.31 25.09
CA GLY A 527 1.00 23.08 25.67
C GLY A 527 2.21 23.14 24.72
N SER A 528 2.99 24.22 24.79
CA SER A 528 4.14 24.40 23.88
C SER A 528 5.17 23.28 23.98
N SER A 529 5.42 22.75 25.19
CA SER A 529 6.34 21.62 25.39
C SER A 529 5.84 20.35 24.68
N GLU A 530 4.54 20.08 24.77
CA GLU A 530 3.92 18.90 24.17
C GLU A 530 3.83 19.01 22.64
N ARG A 531 3.55 20.22 22.11
CA ARG A 531 3.61 20.47 20.66
C ARG A 531 5.02 20.25 20.13
N GLN A 532 6.02 20.73 20.85
CA GLN A 532 7.43 20.50 20.52
C GLN A 532 7.80 19.02 20.55
N SER A 533 7.34 18.28 21.57
CA SER A 533 7.52 16.84 21.65
C SER A 533 6.89 16.11 20.46
N ILE A 534 5.65 16.46 20.09
CA ILE A 534 4.98 15.88 18.92
C ILE A 534 5.69 16.25 17.61
N GLN A 535 6.10 17.50 17.43
CA GLN A 535 6.88 17.91 16.24
C GLN A 535 8.19 17.15 16.16
N PHE A 536 8.86 16.94 17.29
CA PHE A 536 10.05 16.10 17.35
C PHE A 536 9.72 14.67 16.88
N THR A 537 8.67 14.03 17.42
CA THR A 537 8.32 12.66 17.07
C THR A 537 7.90 12.48 15.61
N GLN A 538 7.23 13.46 15.01
CA GLN A 538 6.71 13.34 13.63
C GLN A 538 7.66 13.89 12.56
N CYS A 539 8.43 14.95 12.85
CA CYS A 539 9.09 15.74 11.81
C CYS A 539 10.61 15.69 11.82
N ASN A 540 11.22 15.53 13.00
CA ASN A 540 12.66 15.80 13.15
C ASN A 540 13.51 14.53 13.22
N LEU A 541 12.90 13.39 13.52
CA LEU A 541 13.65 12.18 13.86
C LEU A 541 14.40 11.56 12.69
N CYS A 542 13.83 11.61 11.47
CA CYS A 542 14.37 10.96 10.26
C CYS A 542 14.94 9.56 10.54
N PHE A 543 14.31 8.82 11.46
CA PHE A 543 14.82 7.55 11.99
C PHE A 543 13.90 6.43 11.53
N ASN A 544 14.47 5.41 10.88
CA ASN A 544 13.75 4.19 10.57
C ASN A 544 14.23 3.07 11.49
N HIS A 545 13.34 2.65 12.38
CA HIS A 545 13.70 1.64 13.38
C HIS A 545 13.96 0.26 12.76
N GLY A 546 13.27 -0.08 11.67
CA GLY A 546 13.47 -1.34 10.94
C GLY A 546 14.89 -1.46 10.39
N TRP A 547 15.50 -0.34 9.97
CA TRP A 547 16.87 -0.29 9.45
C TRP A 547 17.90 -0.78 10.47
N LEU A 548 17.72 -0.44 11.74
CA LEU A 548 18.55 -0.94 12.82
C LEU A 548 18.25 -2.41 13.11
N VAL A 549 16.98 -2.77 13.29
CA VAL A 549 16.57 -4.11 13.73
C VAL A 549 16.97 -5.20 12.75
N GLN A 550 16.98 -4.87 11.46
CA GLN A 550 17.40 -5.75 10.39
C GLN A 550 18.86 -5.52 9.98
N ALA A 551 19.54 -4.54 10.57
CA ALA A 551 20.90 -4.12 10.24
C ALA A 551 21.16 -3.88 8.73
N GLU A 552 20.13 -3.49 7.98
CA GLU A 552 20.23 -3.27 6.52
C GLU A 552 20.98 -1.99 6.17
N ALA A 553 20.90 -0.98 7.03
CA ALA A 553 21.47 0.34 6.79
C ALA A 553 22.84 0.51 7.46
N PRO A 554 23.76 1.30 6.88
CA PRO A 554 24.98 1.71 7.56
C PRO A 554 24.64 2.68 8.73
N PRO A 555 25.49 2.77 9.77
CA PRO A 555 25.26 3.64 10.92
C PRO A 555 24.90 5.09 10.58
N GLY A 556 25.55 5.69 9.59
CA GLY A 556 25.32 7.08 9.20
C GLY A 556 23.93 7.33 8.62
N ALA A 557 23.41 6.37 7.83
CA ALA A 557 22.06 6.45 7.29
C ALA A 557 20.98 6.34 8.37
N ILE A 558 21.24 5.55 9.42
CA ILE A 558 20.28 5.34 10.52
C ILE A 558 20.34 6.48 11.53
N PHE A 559 21.54 6.81 11.99
CA PHE A 559 21.72 7.48 13.27
C PHE A 559 22.19 8.92 13.16
N THR A 560 22.82 9.37 12.06
CA THR A 560 23.40 10.72 12.03
C THR A 560 22.34 11.80 12.19
N LYS A 561 21.25 11.75 11.42
CA LYS A 561 20.14 12.71 11.56
C LYS A 561 19.40 12.59 12.89
N PHE A 562 19.18 11.36 13.34
CA PHE A 562 18.59 11.08 14.65
C PHE A 562 19.44 11.64 15.80
N ARG A 563 20.76 11.48 15.73
CA ARG A 563 21.72 12.01 16.70
C ARG A 563 21.78 13.52 16.64
N GLU A 564 21.80 14.12 15.45
CA GLU A 564 21.68 15.57 15.28
C GLU A 564 20.40 16.08 15.95
N ALA A 565 19.25 15.44 15.74
CA ALA A 565 17.98 15.83 16.36
C ALA A 565 18.02 15.74 17.90
N ILE A 566 18.69 14.74 18.47
CA ILE A 566 18.84 14.57 19.92
C ILE A 566 19.88 15.53 20.53
N THR A 567 20.96 15.83 19.81
CA THR A 567 22.12 16.57 20.36
C THR A 567 22.13 18.06 20.04
N ALA A 568 21.66 18.46 18.86
CA ALA A 568 21.73 19.84 18.38
C ALA A 568 20.63 20.71 18.99
N ASP A 569 19.47 20.13 19.29
CA ASP A 569 18.33 20.91 19.74
C ASP A 569 18.33 21.08 21.27
N ARG A 570 19.09 22.07 21.75
CA ARG A 570 18.95 22.56 23.14
C ARG A 570 17.67 23.39 23.35
N ARG A 571 16.92 23.73 22.30
CA ARG A 571 15.72 24.60 22.36
C ARG A 571 14.45 23.76 22.53
N LEU A 572 14.32 22.67 21.77
CA LEU A 572 13.44 21.56 22.12
C LEU A 572 14.06 20.88 23.33
N HIS A 573 13.36 20.77 24.45
CA HIS A 573 13.87 19.99 25.58
C HIS A 573 13.75 18.47 25.30
N ALA A 574 14.03 18.05 24.05
CA ALA A 574 13.80 16.72 23.52
C ALA A 574 14.69 15.72 24.24
N GLY A 575 14.14 15.08 25.27
CA GLY A 575 14.86 14.14 26.11
C GLY A 575 14.63 12.69 25.70
N ALA A 576 15.26 11.77 26.44
CA ALA A 576 14.94 10.35 26.36
C ALA A 576 13.41 10.06 26.40
N PRO A 577 12.57 10.82 27.16
CA PRO A 577 11.13 10.62 27.13
C PRO A 577 10.44 10.93 25.81
N ASP A 578 10.96 11.83 24.97
CA ASP A 578 10.37 12.16 23.67
C ASP A 578 10.73 11.11 22.62
N VAL A 579 11.95 10.58 22.69
CA VAL A 579 12.36 9.41 21.90
C VAL A 579 11.51 8.19 22.27
N ALA A 580 11.30 7.94 23.56
CA ALA A 580 10.41 6.86 24.01
C ALA A 580 8.96 7.10 23.58
N LEU A 581 8.47 8.36 23.60
CA LEU A 581 7.14 8.70 23.10
C LEU A 581 6.98 8.39 21.60
N TYR A 582 7.98 8.71 20.77
CA TYR A 582 7.99 8.32 19.36
C TYR A 582 7.81 6.81 19.19
N PHE A 583 8.51 6.02 20.00
CA PHE A 583 8.40 4.57 19.93
C PHE A 583 7.08 4.03 20.42
N VAL A 584 6.47 4.64 21.45
CA VAL A 584 5.09 4.30 21.83
C VAL A 584 4.13 4.60 20.68
N HIS A 585 4.23 5.78 20.06
CA HIS A 585 3.40 6.15 18.92
C HIS A 585 3.55 5.17 17.76
N TRP A 586 4.79 4.88 17.33
CA TRP A 586 5.09 3.91 16.27
C TRP A 586 4.53 2.53 16.60
N LEU A 587 4.69 2.09 17.84
CA LEU A 587 4.19 0.80 18.30
C LEU A 587 2.66 0.75 18.24
N THR A 588 1.95 1.80 18.69
CA THR A 588 0.49 1.81 18.70
C THR A 588 -0.11 2.00 17.32
N ASP A 589 0.50 2.80 16.44
CA ASP A 589 0.11 2.89 15.02
C ASP A 589 0.29 1.53 14.32
N LEU A 590 1.45 0.89 14.49
CA LEU A 590 1.69 -0.42 13.88
C LEU A 590 0.74 -1.50 14.46
N ALA A 591 0.43 -1.46 15.75
CA ALA A 591 -0.61 -2.31 16.34
C ALA A 591 -1.98 -2.13 15.66
N GLY A 592 -2.29 -0.89 15.29
CA GLY A 592 -3.49 -0.47 14.56
C GLY A 592 -3.45 -0.68 13.05
N ALA A 593 -2.41 -1.30 12.47
CA ALA A 593 -2.27 -1.42 11.02
C ALA A 593 -3.37 -2.27 10.32
N GLU A 594 -4.13 -3.06 11.09
CA GLU A 594 -5.26 -3.87 10.64
C GLU A 594 -6.59 -3.22 11.03
N PRO A 595 -7.59 -3.11 10.13
CA PRO A 595 -8.86 -2.43 10.37
C PRO A 595 -9.86 -3.30 11.17
N SER A 596 -9.38 -3.90 12.28
CA SER A 596 -10.12 -4.88 13.09
C SER A 596 -10.03 -4.57 14.59
N PRO A 597 -10.41 -3.36 15.05
CA PRO A 597 -10.22 -2.92 16.44
C PRO A 597 -10.78 -3.87 17.51
N LEU A 598 -11.94 -4.51 17.28
CA LEU A 598 -12.53 -5.45 18.25
C LEU A 598 -11.82 -6.83 18.25
N GLY A 599 -11.01 -7.13 17.23
CA GLY A 599 -10.23 -8.35 17.13
C GLY A 599 -8.90 -8.33 17.91
N GLY A 600 -8.62 -7.26 18.65
CA GLY A 600 -7.32 -7.01 19.28
C GLY A 600 -6.28 -6.49 18.28
N CYS A 601 -5.01 -6.47 18.67
CA CYS A 601 -3.92 -5.92 17.85
C CYS A 601 -3.41 -6.96 16.84
N GLU A 602 -4.26 -7.36 15.89
CA GLU A 602 -4.01 -8.48 14.96
C GLU A 602 -2.70 -8.36 14.18
N LYS A 603 -2.25 -7.12 13.91
CA LYS A 603 -0.95 -6.91 13.26
C LYS A 603 0.15 -7.61 14.03
N PHE A 604 0.31 -7.34 15.33
CA PHE A 604 1.37 -7.96 16.13
C PHE A 604 1.07 -9.40 16.52
N VAL A 605 -0.20 -9.70 16.77
CA VAL A 605 -0.57 -10.98 17.36
C VAL A 605 -0.60 -12.11 16.32
N ILE A 606 -1.01 -11.79 15.08
CA ILE A 606 -1.24 -12.81 14.04
C ILE A 606 -0.25 -12.64 12.88
N LYS A 607 -0.01 -11.40 12.44
CA LYS A 607 0.65 -11.12 11.15
C LYS A 607 2.12 -10.72 11.26
N PHE A 608 2.58 -10.30 12.44
CA PHE A 608 3.95 -9.87 12.68
C PHE A 608 4.68 -10.95 13.45
N PRO A 609 5.87 -11.40 13.01
CA PRO A 609 6.58 -12.44 13.74
C PRO A 609 7.03 -11.93 15.11
N LEU A 610 6.68 -12.66 16.18
CA LEU A 610 6.92 -12.23 17.57
C LEU A 610 8.40 -11.99 17.88
N HIS A 611 9.30 -12.82 17.36
CA HIS A 611 10.75 -12.65 17.56
C HIS A 611 11.26 -11.32 16.99
N VAL A 612 10.65 -10.84 15.90
CA VAL A 612 10.97 -9.56 15.28
C VAL A 612 10.50 -8.43 16.17
N LEU A 613 9.26 -8.49 16.67
CA LEU A 613 8.73 -7.50 17.61
C LEU A 613 9.59 -7.42 18.88
N ASN A 614 9.99 -8.56 19.43
CA ASN A 614 10.89 -8.61 20.58
C ASN A 614 12.24 -7.95 20.26
N SER A 615 12.76 -8.13 19.04
CA SER A 615 13.98 -7.47 18.60
C SER A 615 13.84 -5.95 18.49
N PHE A 616 12.67 -5.45 18.05
CA PHE A 616 12.32 -4.03 18.08
C PHE A 616 12.35 -3.51 19.52
N LEU A 617 11.60 -4.14 20.43
CA LEU A 617 11.51 -3.73 21.83
C LEU A 617 12.88 -3.76 22.54
N GLN A 618 13.68 -4.79 22.30
CA GLN A 618 15.00 -4.93 22.90
C GLN A 618 16.03 -3.95 22.34
N SER A 619 15.84 -3.45 21.13
CA SER A 619 16.78 -2.52 20.50
C SER A 619 16.75 -1.11 21.14
N PHE A 620 15.68 -0.74 21.84
CA PHE A 620 15.54 0.59 22.48
C PHE A 620 16.69 0.93 23.43
N LYS A 621 17.12 -0.03 24.26
CA LYS A 621 18.24 0.17 25.20
C LYS A 621 19.57 0.49 24.51
N PHE A 622 19.70 0.18 23.22
CA PHE A 622 20.87 0.52 22.41
C PHE A 622 20.70 1.91 21.78
N ILE A 623 19.50 2.20 21.28
CA ILE A 623 19.14 3.50 20.70
C ILE A 623 19.31 4.62 21.73
N GLU A 624 18.91 4.41 22.98
CA GLU A 624 19.18 5.34 24.10
C GLU A 624 20.67 5.67 24.25
N GLY A 625 21.55 4.73 23.87
CA GLY A 625 22.98 4.92 23.86
C GLY A 625 23.48 6.01 22.92
N ILE A 626 22.70 6.40 21.90
CA ILE A 626 23.14 7.37 20.88
C ILE A 626 23.46 8.76 21.44
N ALA A 627 22.88 9.10 22.59
CA ALA A 627 23.16 10.36 23.27
C ALA A 627 24.58 10.41 23.86
N SER A 628 25.19 9.25 24.15
CA SER A 628 26.49 9.14 24.84
C SER A 628 27.55 8.35 24.07
N GLN A 629 27.15 7.59 23.05
CA GLN A 629 28.01 6.76 22.21
C GLN A 629 27.93 7.22 20.75
N THR A 630 28.94 6.86 19.98
CA THR A 630 28.94 7.08 18.52
C THR A 630 27.96 6.14 17.81
N GLU A 631 27.57 6.50 16.59
CA GLU A 631 26.70 5.73 15.71
C GLU A 631 27.23 4.30 15.50
N THR A 632 28.55 4.16 15.27
CA THR A 632 29.19 2.85 15.07
C THR A 632 29.20 2.00 16.35
N GLN A 633 29.47 2.61 17.51
CA GLN A 633 29.43 1.92 18.81
C GLN A 633 28.03 1.39 19.15
N VAL A 634 26.99 2.20 18.91
CA VAL A 634 25.60 1.78 19.12
C VAL A 634 25.24 0.60 18.22
N MET A 635 25.56 0.69 16.93
CA MET A 635 25.27 -0.38 15.98
C MET A 635 26.05 -1.65 16.31
N GLU A 636 27.34 -1.55 16.61
CA GLU A 636 28.17 -2.71 16.95
C GLU A 636 27.66 -3.44 18.19
N LYS A 637 27.32 -2.68 19.24
CA LYS A 637 26.78 -3.23 20.48
C LYS A 637 25.46 -3.96 20.23
N TYR A 638 24.61 -3.40 19.36
CA TYR A 638 23.37 -4.06 18.94
C TYR A 638 23.64 -5.36 18.16
N LEU A 639 24.57 -5.34 17.20
CA LEU A 639 24.93 -6.52 16.40
C LEU A 639 25.50 -7.66 17.26
N LYS A 640 26.44 -7.35 18.16
CA LYS A 640 26.98 -8.31 19.13
C LYS A 640 25.87 -8.91 20.00
N TYR A 641 24.95 -8.07 20.47
CA TYR A 641 23.78 -8.55 21.21
C TYR A 641 22.91 -9.49 20.39
N ARG A 642 22.56 -9.14 19.15
CA ARG A 642 21.72 -9.98 18.29
C ARG A 642 22.35 -11.32 17.98
N TRP A 643 23.68 -11.38 17.87
CA TRP A 643 24.40 -12.64 17.75
C TRP A 643 24.29 -13.48 19.01
N SER A 644 24.58 -12.90 20.18
CA SER A 644 24.56 -13.62 21.46
C SER A 644 23.16 -14.05 21.90
N ASP A 645 22.11 -13.29 21.56
CA ASP A 645 20.70 -13.58 21.88
C ASP A 645 20.05 -14.53 20.87
N HIS A 646 20.77 -14.96 19.82
CA HIS A 646 20.23 -15.85 18.81
C HIS A 646 19.89 -17.23 19.40
N VAL A 647 18.74 -17.78 19.00
CA VAL A 647 18.28 -19.12 19.39
C VAL A 647 18.10 -19.98 18.13
N PRO A 648 18.79 -21.13 18.01
CA PRO A 648 19.78 -21.68 18.95
C PRO A 648 21.06 -20.82 19.02
N SER A 649 21.81 -20.97 20.12
CA SER A 649 23.05 -20.22 20.33
C SER A 649 24.05 -20.45 19.18
N LEU A 650 24.66 -19.36 18.72
CA LEU A 650 25.71 -19.35 17.69
C LEU A 650 27.13 -19.31 18.28
N GLY A 651 27.25 -19.34 19.61
CA GLY A 651 28.53 -19.15 20.31
C GLY A 651 28.96 -17.68 20.41
N GLU A 652 30.27 -17.46 20.57
CA GLU A 652 30.85 -16.11 20.66
C GLU A 652 30.67 -15.33 19.34
N PRO A 653 30.46 -14.00 19.39
CA PRO A 653 30.43 -13.17 18.18
C PRO A 653 31.68 -13.35 17.32
N PRO A 654 31.52 -13.42 15.97
CA PRO A 654 32.62 -13.70 15.07
C PRO A 654 33.64 -12.55 15.10
N ARG A 655 34.91 -12.92 14.95
CA ARG A 655 36.05 -11.99 14.87
C ARG A 655 36.68 -12.04 13.48
N GLY A 656 37.48 -11.03 13.16
CA GLY A 656 38.17 -10.91 11.87
C GLY A 656 37.40 -10.09 10.84
N PRO A 657 37.94 -9.97 9.61
CA PRO A 657 37.46 -9.02 8.60
C PRO A 657 36.01 -9.29 8.13
N HIS A 658 35.50 -10.51 8.31
CA HIS A 658 34.15 -10.90 7.90
C HIS A 658 33.12 -10.88 9.04
N GLY A 659 33.55 -10.62 10.28
CA GLY A 659 32.70 -10.75 11.46
C GLY A 659 31.51 -9.80 11.45
N LEU A 660 31.71 -8.56 11.00
CA LEU A 660 30.65 -7.57 10.92
C LEU A 660 29.60 -7.93 9.86
N ALA A 661 30.02 -8.35 8.66
CA ALA A 661 29.09 -8.81 7.62
C ALA A 661 28.26 -10.00 8.08
N ALA A 662 28.88 -10.99 8.74
CA ALA A 662 28.16 -12.13 9.30
C ALA A 662 27.07 -11.69 10.31
N MET A 663 27.38 -10.77 11.23
CA MET A 663 26.40 -10.26 12.19
C MET A 663 25.27 -9.45 11.52
N ARG A 664 25.58 -8.67 10.49
CA ARG A 664 24.56 -7.92 9.74
C ARG A 664 23.66 -8.85 8.94
N LEU A 665 24.23 -9.81 8.22
CA LEU A 665 23.48 -10.84 7.47
C LEU A 665 22.57 -11.67 8.38
N LEU A 666 23.02 -12.01 9.59
CA LEU A 666 22.19 -12.66 10.61
C LEU A 666 20.92 -11.85 10.89
N CYS A 667 21.06 -10.54 11.11
CA CYS A 667 19.95 -9.65 11.40
C CYS A 667 19.01 -9.44 10.19
N MET A 668 19.57 -9.37 8.98
CA MET A 668 18.79 -9.20 7.75
C MET A 668 17.94 -10.44 7.45
N ALA A 669 18.50 -11.64 7.59
CA ALA A 669 17.84 -12.90 7.26
C ALA A 669 16.87 -13.42 8.34
N GLN A 670 16.97 -12.91 9.57
CA GLN A 670 16.07 -13.20 10.68
C GLN A 670 15.87 -14.70 10.95
N ALA A 671 14.70 -15.26 10.63
CA ALA A 671 14.40 -16.69 10.85
C ALA A 671 15.37 -17.61 10.06
N HIS A 672 15.95 -17.12 8.97
CA HIS A 672 16.96 -17.83 8.16
C HIS A 672 18.40 -17.41 8.50
N GLY A 673 18.59 -16.65 9.59
CA GLY A 673 19.87 -16.06 9.98
C GLY A 673 21.02 -17.07 10.00
N ARG A 674 20.82 -18.21 10.68
CA ARG A 674 21.84 -19.25 10.77
C ARG A 674 22.24 -19.80 9.41
N THR A 675 21.26 -20.19 8.58
CA THR A 675 21.50 -20.76 7.25
C THR A 675 22.22 -19.76 6.34
N VAL A 676 21.83 -18.49 6.38
CA VAL A 676 22.50 -17.42 5.61
C VAL A 676 23.93 -17.20 6.07
N VAL A 677 24.19 -17.21 7.38
CA VAL A 677 25.55 -17.06 7.93
C VAL A 677 26.42 -18.28 7.62
N GLU A 678 25.88 -19.49 7.67
CA GLU A 678 26.59 -20.72 7.29
C GLU A 678 26.98 -20.69 5.80
N ALA A 679 26.05 -20.37 4.90
CA ALA A 679 26.33 -20.21 3.47
C ALA A 679 27.37 -19.10 3.20
N PHE A 680 27.24 -17.94 3.87
CA PHE A 680 28.25 -16.86 3.78
C PHE A 680 29.64 -17.31 4.23
N ASN A 681 29.74 -18.15 5.25
CA ASN A 681 31.02 -18.57 5.78
C ASN A 681 31.68 -19.71 5.00
N GLN A 682 30.88 -20.65 4.50
CA GLN A 682 31.37 -21.95 4.00
C GLN A 682 31.21 -22.12 2.49
N GLU A 683 30.22 -21.49 1.87
CA GLU A 683 29.82 -21.77 0.48
C GLU A 683 30.05 -20.58 -0.45
N LEU A 684 29.95 -19.35 0.07
CA LEU A 684 30.13 -18.14 -0.73
C LEU A 684 31.60 -17.98 -1.16
N PRO A 685 31.88 -17.72 -2.46
CA PRO A 685 33.24 -17.49 -2.94
C PRO A 685 33.95 -16.36 -2.17
N ASP A 686 35.25 -16.50 -1.93
CA ASP A 686 36.03 -15.53 -1.15
C ASP A 686 35.95 -14.10 -1.72
N GLU A 687 35.92 -13.96 -3.04
CA GLU A 687 35.78 -12.68 -3.72
C GLU A 687 34.42 -12.01 -3.43
N ASP A 688 33.35 -12.80 -3.40
CA ASP A 688 32.01 -12.31 -3.07
C ASP A 688 31.92 -11.95 -1.57
N LYS A 689 32.53 -12.80 -0.72
CA LYS A 689 32.62 -12.60 0.72
C LYS A 689 33.37 -11.33 1.09
N GLU A 690 34.45 -11.02 0.39
CA GLU A 690 35.23 -9.80 0.62
C GLU A 690 34.42 -8.55 0.25
N VAL A 691 33.71 -8.54 -0.88
CA VAL A 691 32.84 -7.42 -1.27
C VAL A 691 31.79 -7.13 -0.21
N LEU A 692 31.06 -8.15 0.27
CA LEU A 692 30.08 -7.97 1.35
C LEU A 692 30.74 -7.46 2.63
N SER A 693 31.92 -8.00 2.99
CA SER A 693 32.65 -7.63 4.20
C SER A 693 33.10 -6.17 4.18
N VAL A 694 33.59 -5.69 3.04
CA VAL A 694 34.01 -4.30 2.84
C VAL A 694 32.82 -3.37 2.88
N GLU A 695 31.82 -3.62 2.04
CA GLU A 695 30.71 -2.69 1.84
C GLU A 695 29.82 -2.61 3.08
N MET A 696 29.61 -3.73 3.78
CA MET A 696 28.87 -3.73 5.04
C MET A 696 29.66 -3.11 6.22
N ALA A 697 30.98 -2.92 6.09
CA ALA A 697 31.79 -2.26 7.11
C ALA A 697 31.92 -0.74 6.92
N ARG A 698 31.51 -0.20 5.77
CA ARG A 698 31.47 1.26 5.55
C ARG A 698 30.38 1.88 6.40
N THR A 699 30.74 2.90 7.16
CA THR A 699 29.89 3.43 8.23
C THR A 699 28.94 4.52 7.77
N GLY A 700 29.31 5.28 6.74
CA GLY A 700 28.61 6.51 6.35
C GLY A 700 28.80 7.65 7.37
N CYS A 701 29.73 7.50 8.32
CA CYS A 701 30.00 8.47 9.38
C CYS A 701 31.42 9.05 9.24
N ALA A 702 31.57 10.38 9.28
CA ALA A 702 32.88 11.01 9.28
C ALA A 702 33.70 10.60 10.52
N GLY A 703 34.91 10.10 10.31
CA GLY A 703 35.87 9.81 11.38
C GLY A 703 35.46 8.67 12.34
N GLN A 704 34.47 7.85 11.99
CA GLN A 704 34.05 6.71 12.79
C GLN A 704 34.27 5.40 12.03
N SER A 705 34.75 4.39 12.76
CA SER A 705 34.83 3.00 12.32
C SER A 705 34.19 2.09 13.37
N PHE A 706 33.91 0.84 12.98
CA PHE A 706 33.70 -0.24 13.94
C PHE A 706 35.05 -0.64 14.58
N SER A 707 35.00 -1.52 15.57
CA SER A 707 36.19 -2.02 16.26
C SER A 707 37.17 -2.69 15.27
N PRO A 708 38.49 -2.41 15.35
CA PRO A 708 39.46 -2.84 14.34
C PRO A 708 39.47 -4.35 14.08
N GLU A 709 39.16 -5.17 15.07
CA GLU A 709 39.10 -6.63 14.96
C GLU A 709 37.90 -7.16 14.15
N LEU A 710 36.95 -6.30 13.76
CA LEU A 710 35.74 -6.66 13.00
C LEU A 710 35.73 -6.10 11.57
N VAL A 711 36.72 -5.27 11.22
CA VAL A 711 36.71 -4.47 9.99
C VAL A 711 37.85 -4.92 9.06
N PRO A 712 37.59 -5.10 7.75
CA PRO A 712 38.65 -5.32 6.78
C PRO A 712 39.71 -4.21 6.84
N MET A 713 41.00 -4.58 6.79
CA MET A 713 42.12 -3.63 6.90
C MET A 713 42.06 -2.53 5.83
N GLN A 714 41.50 -2.83 4.65
CA GLN A 714 41.30 -1.85 3.59
C GLN A 714 40.31 -0.73 3.96
N VAL A 715 39.24 -1.02 4.71
CA VAL A 715 38.28 -0.01 5.16
C VAL A 715 38.89 0.86 6.26
N LEU A 716 39.68 0.27 7.17
CA LEU A 716 40.37 1.00 8.25
C LEU A 716 41.47 1.92 7.72
N SER A 717 42.31 1.42 6.82
CA SER A 717 43.46 2.17 6.29
C SER A 717 43.06 3.28 5.31
N ARG A 718 41.90 3.13 4.64
CA ARG A 718 41.38 4.11 3.68
C ARG A 718 39.89 4.35 3.88
N PRO A 719 39.49 5.17 4.88
CA PRO A 719 38.10 5.57 5.06
C PRO A 719 37.59 6.26 3.79
N ALA A 720 36.57 5.68 3.16
CA ALA A 720 35.96 6.22 1.95
C ALA A 720 34.47 5.83 1.89
N GLY A 721 33.69 6.60 1.14
CA GLY A 721 32.28 6.34 0.89
C GLY A 721 31.90 6.54 -0.58
N PRO A 722 30.60 6.64 -0.90
CA PRO A 722 29.48 6.56 0.05
C PRO A 722 29.34 5.14 0.65
N ALA A 723 28.68 5.04 1.80
CA ALA A 723 28.17 3.77 2.31
C ALA A 723 26.83 3.43 1.64
N PHE A 724 26.50 2.15 1.50
CA PHE A 724 25.28 1.72 0.82
C PHE A 724 24.23 1.18 1.78
N LEU A 725 22.99 1.67 1.63
CA LEU A 725 21.78 1.05 2.14
C LEU A 725 21.17 0.23 1.00
N ILE A 726 21.16 -1.11 1.10
CA ILE A 726 20.41 -1.94 0.16
C ILE A 726 18.98 -2.09 0.68
N TYR A 727 18.10 -1.18 0.27
CA TYR A 727 16.73 -1.10 0.78
C TYR A 727 15.90 -2.28 0.27
N TYR A 728 15.31 -3.04 1.21
CA TYR A 728 14.70 -4.37 1.04
C TYR A 728 15.67 -5.56 0.96
N GLY A 729 16.96 -5.37 1.26
CA GLY A 729 17.90 -6.48 1.45
C GLY A 729 17.40 -7.57 2.42
N PRO A 730 16.81 -7.23 3.59
CA PRO A 730 16.22 -8.19 4.52
C PRO A 730 15.07 -8.98 3.90
N ALA A 731 14.16 -8.32 3.18
CA ALA A 731 13.05 -9.01 2.53
C ALA A 731 13.56 -10.01 1.47
N PHE A 732 14.58 -9.62 0.70
CA PHE A 732 15.23 -10.49 -0.26
C PHE A 732 15.91 -11.71 0.40
N LEU A 733 16.58 -11.55 1.54
CA LEU A 733 17.21 -12.66 2.26
C LEU A 733 16.21 -13.50 3.09
N GLN A 734 15.04 -12.95 3.40
CA GLN A 734 13.97 -13.70 4.08
C GLN A 734 13.12 -14.51 3.10
N ALA A 735 13.06 -14.11 1.83
CA ALA A 735 12.39 -14.84 0.76
C ALA A 735 13.16 -16.09 0.29
N VAL A 736 14.08 -16.65 1.10
CA VAL A 736 14.87 -17.83 0.75
C VAL A 736 13.97 -19.00 0.37
N GLY A 737 12.92 -19.32 1.15
CA GLY A 737 12.01 -20.42 0.79
C GLY A 737 12.76 -21.72 0.48
N SER A 738 12.61 -22.22 -0.76
CA SER A 738 13.35 -23.36 -1.31
C SER A 738 14.57 -23.00 -2.15
N ASP A 739 14.89 -21.71 -2.26
CA ASP A 739 15.98 -21.22 -3.11
C ASP A 739 17.37 -21.48 -2.52
N SER A 740 18.36 -21.43 -3.41
CA SER A 740 19.76 -21.43 -3.04
C SER A 740 20.15 -20.12 -2.32
N VAL A 741 20.51 -20.26 -1.05
CA VAL A 741 20.98 -19.16 -0.21
C VAL A 741 22.28 -18.55 -0.75
N VAL A 742 23.22 -19.38 -1.21
CA VAL A 742 24.48 -18.89 -1.80
C VAL A 742 24.21 -18.06 -3.05
N LEU A 743 23.31 -18.47 -3.93
CA LEU A 743 22.96 -17.68 -5.14
C LEU A 743 22.33 -16.34 -4.78
N ARG A 744 21.46 -16.28 -3.76
CA ARG A 744 20.92 -15.01 -3.25
C ARG A 744 22.02 -14.10 -2.69
N LEU A 745 22.98 -14.64 -1.94
CA LEU A 745 24.13 -13.87 -1.45
C LEU A 745 25.00 -13.34 -2.61
N ARG A 746 25.21 -14.13 -3.66
CA ARG A 746 25.94 -13.68 -4.86
C ARG A 746 25.20 -12.56 -5.61
N ILE A 747 23.87 -12.65 -5.75
CA ILE A 747 23.05 -11.56 -6.32
C ILE A 747 23.18 -10.30 -5.46
N LEU A 748 23.08 -10.40 -4.14
CA LEU A 748 23.25 -9.25 -3.24
C LEU A 748 24.65 -8.63 -3.37
N THR A 749 25.68 -9.46 -3.48
CA THR A 749 27.06 -9.04 -3.71
C THR A 749 27.20 -8.26 -5.02
N GLU A 750 26.59 -8.76 -6.09
CA GLU A 750 26.63 -8.13 -7.40
C GLU A 750 25.96 -6.75 -7.41
N ILE A 751 24.87 -6.59 -6.64
CA ILE A 751 24.24 -5.28 -6.44
C ILE A 751 25.20 -4.30 -5.76
N TYR A 752 25.99 -4.74 -4.77
CA TYR A 752 27.02 -3.90 -4.16
C TYR A 752 28.14 -3.52 -5.14
N ARG A 753 28.61 -4.45 -5.99
CA ARG A 753 29.60 -4.14 -7.03
C ARG A 753 29.10 -3.08 -8.00
N CYS A 754 27.91 -3.30 -8.57
CA CYS A 754 27.28 -2.37 -9.48
C CYS A 754 27.04 -0.99 -8.84
N ALA A 755 26.61 -0.94 -7.57
CA ALA A 755 26.49 0.31 -6.83
C ALA A 755 27.86 0.99 -6.66
N ARG A 756 28.92 0.25 -6.32
CA ARG A 756 30.27 0.79 -6.18
C ARG A 756 30.83 1.36 -7.49
N GLU A 757 30.50 0.77 -8.63
CA GLU A 757 30.88 1.34 -9.93
C GLU A 757 30.15 2.65 -10.26
N LEU A 758 28.87 2.75 -9.89
CA LEU A 758 28.08 3.97 -10.05
C LEU A 758 28.51 5.09 -9.09
N TRP A 759 28.99 4.72 -7.91
CA TRP A 759 29.53 5.62 -6.88
C TRP A 759 30.92 5.16 -6.43
N PRO A 760 31.97 5.47 -7.21
CA PRO A 760 33.34 5.12 -6.88
C PRO A 760 33.77 5.65 -5.50
N GLU A 761 34.68 4.94 -4.85
CA GLU A 761 35.13 5.30 -3.52
C GLU A 761 35.77 6.69 -3.49
N SER A 762 35.31 7.53 -2.57
CA SER A 762 35.88 8.85 -2.35
C SER A 762 35.93 9.17 -0.86
N GLN A 763 37.04 9.79 -0.43
CA GLN A 763 37.16 10.32 0.93
C GLN A 763 36.12 11.43 1.18
N ALA A 764 35.78 12.23 0.17
CA ALA A 764 34.78 13.29 0.28
C ALA A 764 33.37 12.73 0.56
N ALA A 765 33.12 11.47 0.22
CA ALA A 765 31.83 10.80 0.40
C ALA A 765 31.76 9.95 1.68
N VAL A 766 32.78 9.96 2.54
CA VAL A 766 32.85 9.11 3.76
C VAL A 766 31.64 9.28 4.69
N ALA A 767 31.08 10.49 4.76
CA ALA A 767 29.95 10.87 5.61
C ALA A 767 28.61 10.84 4.87
N THR A 768 28.55 10.15 3.73
CA THR A 768 27.36 10.10 2.87
C THR A 768 26.91 8.65 2.71
N SER A 769 25.61 8.49 2.44
CA SER A 769 25.02 7.18 2.15
C SER A 769 24.19 7.26 0.87
N VAL A 770 24.13 6.14 0.15
CA VAL A 770 23.32 5.97 -1.07
C VAL A 770 22.32 4.83 -0.83
N HIS A 771 21.08 5.06 -1.22
CA HIS A 771 19.99 4.08 -1.12
C HIS A 771 19.85 3.33 -2.44
N VAL A 772 20.10 2.02 -2.42
CA VAL A 772 19.91 1.14 -3.57
C VAL A 772 18.64 0.33 -3.32
N ARG A 773 17.57 0.69 -4.00
CA ARG A 773 16.25 0.07 -3.85
C ARG A 773 16.14 -1.20 -4.68
N ILE A 774 15.85 -2.32 -4.03
CA ILE A 774 15.72 -3.63 -4.70
C ILE A 774 14.27 -4.14 -4.76
N ASP A 775 13.32 -3.20 -4.78
CA ASP A 775 11.87 -3.47 -4.85
C ASP A 775 11.47 -4.50 -5.90
N ALA A 776 12.10 -4.46 -7.08
CA ALA A 776 11.76 -5.31 -8.20
C ALA A 776 12.13 -6.79 -8.01
N ILE A 777 13.05 -7.09 -7.10
CA ILE A 777 13.55 -8.46 -6.85
C ILE A 777 13.30 -8.98 -5.44
N LYS A 778 12.87 -8.13 -4.49
CA LYS A 778 12.79 -8.47 -3.06
C LYS A 778 11.96 -9.72 -2.72
N GLY A 779 10.98 -10.05 -3.56
CA GLY A 779 10.11 -11.22 -3.37
C GLY A 779 10.22 -12.26 -4.49
N LEU A 780 11.12 -12.08 -5.45
CA LEU A 780 11.31 -13.03 -6.55
C LEU A 780 12.17 -14.22 -6.12
N GLY A 781 11.88 -15.39 -6.67
CA GLY A 781 12.76 -16.55 -6.59
C GLY A 781 14.02 -16.37 -7.45
N VAL A 782 15.09 -17.12 -7.16
CA VAL A 782 16.29 -17.15 -8.00
C VAL A 782 15.95 -17.58 -9.43
N ASP A 783 15.02 -18.53 -9.58
CA ASP A 783 14.54 -19.01 -10.88
C ASP A 783 13.82 -17.89 -11.66
N ASP A 784 13.00 -17.07 -11.01
CA ASP A 784 12.31 -15.95 -11.66
C ASP A 784 13.30 -14.88 -12.15
N ILE A 785 14.35 -14.63 -11.37
CA ILE A 785 15.44 -13.70 -11.75
C ILE A 785 16.21 -14.26 -12.95
N SER A 786 16.49 -15.58 -12.94
CA SER A 786 17.16 -16.30 -14.03
C SER A 786 16.31 -16.34 -15.31
N GLU A 787 15.01 -16.56 -15.20
CA GLU A 787 14.08 -16.64 -16.32
C GLU A 787 14.05 -15.34 -17.15
N ALA A 788 14.16 -14.19 -16.48
CA ALA A 788 14.30 -12.91 -17.16
C ALA A 788 15.54 -12.86 -18.08
N LEU A 789 16.67 -13.41 -17.63
CA LEU A 789 17.91 -13.48 -18.41
C LEU A 789 17.77 -14.42 -19.62
N VAL A 790 17.03 -15.53 -19.45
CA VAL A 790 16.72 -16.48 -20.54
C VAL A 790 15.83 -15.83 -21.59
N LYS A 791 14.90 -14.95 -21.17
CA LYS A 791 14.04 -14.15 -22.06
C LYS A 791 14.79 -13.01 -22.78
N GLY A 792 16.09 -12.86 -22.56
CA GLY A 792 16.90 -11.78 -23.14
C GLY A 792 16.63 -10.42 -22.48
N GLU A 793 16.03 -10.40 -21.29
CA GLU A 793 15.96 -9.21 -20.44
C GLU A 793 17.22 -9.13 -19.58
N LEU A 794 17.49 -7.95 -19.05
CA LEU A 794 18.63 -7.66 -18.19
C LEU A 794 18.14 -7.11 -16.86
N TRP A 795 18.89 -7.38 -15.79
CA TRP A 795 18.73 -6.68 -14.51
C TRP A 795 19.79 -5.60 -14.39
N LEU A 796 19.36 -4.38 -14.08
CA LEU A 796 20.24 -3.22 -14.00
C LEU A 796 20.16 -2.60 -12.60
N VAL A 797 21.27 -2.05 -12.12
CA VAL A 797 21.26 -0.98 -11.10
C VAL A 797 21.28 0.35 -11.84
N THR A 798 20.19 1.11 -11.77
CA THR A 798 20.07 2.40 -12.45
C THR A 798 20.19 3.54 -11.44
N LYS A 799 21.14 4.45 -11.66
CA LYS A 799 21.28 5.68 -10.85
C LYS A 799 20.16 6.65 -11.22
N HIS A 800 19.33 6.99 -10.24
CA HIS A 800 18.20 7.91 -10.44
C HIS A 800 18.57 9.33 -10.02
N ASN A 801 19.29 9.48 -8.91
CA ASN A 801 19.87 10.75 -8.47
C ASN A 801 21.21 10.47 -7.74
N GLU A 802 21.80 11.48 -7.10
CA GLU A 802 23.10 11.30 -6.41
C GLU A 802 23.04 10.46 -5.13
N SER A 803 21.85 10.29 -4.55
CA SER A 803 21.61 9.54 -3.31
C SER A 803 20.83 8.25 -3.50
N GLU A 804 20.32 7.95 -4.70
CA GLU A 804 19.41 6.83 -4.94
C GLU A 804 19.67 6.08 -6.26
N ALA A 805 19.54 4.76 -6.17
CA ALA A 805 19.54 3.83 -7.29
C ALA A 805 18.38 2.83 -7.18
N PHE A 806 18.00 2.23 -8.31
CA PHE A 806 16.98 1.19 -8.36
C PHE A 806 17.52 -0.04 -9.09
N VAL A 807 17.29 -1.22 -8.52
CA VAL A 807 17.38 -2.47 -9.28
C VAL A 807 16.11 -2.62 -10.08
N GLU A 808 16.23 -2.70 -11.40
CA GLU A 808 15.09 -2.82 -12.29
C GLU A 808 15.37 -3.73 -13.48
N LYS A 809 14.31 -4.34 -13.98
CA LYS A 809 14.34 -5.13 -15.20
C LYS A 809 14.33 -4.20 -16.43
N ALA A 810 15.14 -4.53 -17.43
CA ALA A 810 15.26 -3.77 -18.65
C ALA A 810 15.37 -4.67 -19.88
N SER A 811 14.60 -4.34 -20.92
CA SER A 811 14.81 -4.88 -22.26
C SER A 811 15.93 -4.14 -22.97
N HIS A 812 16.45 -4.70 -24.07
CA HIS A 812 17.42 -4.00 -24.92
C HIS A 812 16.93 -2.61 -25.40
N ARG A 813 15.61 -2.47 -25.66
CA ARG A 813 15.01 -1.17 -26.03
C ARG A 813 15.13 -0.16 -24.89
N LYS A 814 14.84 -0.57 -23.64
CA LYS A 814 14.94 0.30 -22.46
C LYS A 814 16.40 0.68 -22.19
N LEU A 815 17.33 -0.26 -22.36
CA LEU A 815 18.77 -0.01 -22.27
C LEU A 815 19.23 1.07 -23.26
N ASN A 816 18.84 0.96 -24.53
CA ASN A 816 19.15 1.97 -25.54
C ASN A 816 18.58 3.36 -25.18
N LYS A 817 17.40 3.41 -24.54
CA LYS A 817 16.82 4.65 -24.03
C LYS A 817 17.67 5.26 -22.92
N PHE A 818 18.16 4.46 -21.98
CA PHE A 818 19.06 4.93 -20.92
C PHE A 818 20.38 5.48 -21.48
N VAL A 819 21.00 4.77 -22.41
CA VAL A 819 22.22 5.23 -23.10
C VAL A 819 21.95 6.55 -23.82
N ARG A 820 20.87 6.64 -24.60
CA ARG A 820 20.50 7.85 -25.34
C ARG A 820 20.24 9.05 -24.42
N ASN A 821 19.66 8.81 -23.24
CA ASN A 821 19.34 9.85 -22.27
C ASN A 821 20.53 10.21 -21.36
N GLY A 822 21.70 9.57 -21.52
CA GLY A 822 22.85 9.76 -20.64
C GLY A 822 22.61 9.28 -19.20
N GLN A 823 21.63 8.40 -18.99
CA GLN A 823 21.33 7.85 -17.68
C GLN A 823 22.40 6.83 -17.30
N LYS A 824 22.96 6.95 -16.09
CA LYS A 824 23.99 6.04 -15.60
C LYS A 824 23.35 4.78 -15.03
N PHE A 825 23.83 3.62 -15.45
CA PHE A 825 23.39 2.31 -14.95
C PHE A 825 24.55 1.31 -15.01
N GLN A 826 24.41 0.20 -14.30
CA GLN A 826 25.26 -0.98 -14.41
C GLN A 826 24.41 -2.22 -14.60
N ILE A 827 24.87 -3.15 -15.42
CA ILE A 827 24.21 -4.44 -15.64
C ILE A 827 24.68 -5.39 -14.54
N LEU A 828 23.76 -6.04 -13.84
CA LEU A 828 24.13 -7.08 -12.87
C LEU A 828 24.75 -8.27 -13.61
N ASP A 829 26.00 -8.62 -13.32
CA ASP A 829 26.62 -9.84 -13.86
C ASP A 829 26.10 -11.07 -13.12
N LEU A 830 25.00 -11.61 -13.62
CA LEU A 830 24.33 -12.80 -13.10
C LEU A 830 24.70 -14.05 -13.91
N GLY A 831 25.87 -14.08 -14.57
CA GLY A 831 26.32 -15.22 -15.38
C GLY A 831 26.34 -16.54 -14.60
N PHE A 832 26.64 -16.49 -13.31
CA PHE A 832 26.67 -17.64 -12.41
C PHE A 832 25.31 -18.33 -12.20
N LEU A 833 24.19 -17.67 -12.50
CA LEU A 833 22.87 -18.31 -12.46
C LEU A 833 22.71 -19.34 -13.60
N ARG A 834 23.45 -19.20 -14.70
CA ARG A 834 23.40 -20.12 -15.84
C ARG A 834 24.20 -21.40 -15.61
N GLU A 835 25.19 -21.37 -14.73
CA GLU A 835 26.02 -22.54 -14.41
C GLU A 835 25.33 -23.51 -13.44
N SER A 836 24.25 -23.07 -12.81
CA SER A 836 23.51 -23.82 -11.79
C SER A 836 22.35 -24.66 -12.38
N HIS A 837 22.05 -24.49 -13.67
CA HIS A 837 21.09 -25.29 -14.44
C HIS A 837 21.83 -26.20 -15.42
#